data_AF-A0A5P2XEM2-F1
#
_entry.id   AF-A0A5P2XEM2-F1
#
_cell.length_a   1.000
_cell.length_b   1.000
_cell.length_c   1.000
_cell.angle_alpha   90.00
_cell.angle_beta   90.00
_cell.angle_gamma   90.00
#
_symmetry.space_group_name_H-M   'P 1'
#
loop_
_entity.id
_entity.type
_entity.pdbx_description
1 polymer ?
#
loop_
_entity_poly.entity_id
_entity_poly.type
_entity_poly.pdbx_seq_one_letter_code
_entity_poly.pdbx_strand_id
1 'polypeptide(L)'
;MYTTSTPCSRASQGSTPPRNSTEEHTLRVRDRSRHRSRHRLTAGLTTLLLPFATLVALGGSAQAAPSAAPKAAAAGATATYQKTQDWGAGFEGKWTIKNTGTASISSWTVEWDFPAGTRVTSGWDATITNSADHWTAKNLGWNGTLAPGASVTFGFNGSGSGNPSGCKLNGESCDGGGQPGDAPPSAPGTPTASAVTDTSVKLDWKAATDDKGVKNYDVLRDGTKVATVTGTAYADSGLTAGTDYSYSVQARDTADQTGPVSTAVKVRTTGGGGPGPDPGDKVKLGYFTNWGIYQRNYNVKNIVTSGSAEKITHINYAFGNVQGGKCTIGDAYADYDKAVPANLSVDGVGDTWDQPLRGNFNQLRKLKAKYPHIKVLWSFGGWTWSGGFTDAMKNPAAFADSCYKLVEDPRWADVFDGIDLDWEYPNACGLTCDTSGPAVMKNMMQAFRAKFGANNLVTAAITADGSDGGKIDAADYGGAAQYTDWYNVMTYDFFGAWDAKGPTNPHSPLTDFPGIPKQGFNSAAAIAKLKAKGVPAKKLLLGIGFYGRGWTGVTQKEPGGTATGPAAGTYEAGFEDYKVLKNSCPANGTVAGTAYAHCGTNWWSYDTPATIRAKMAWAKEQSLGGAFFWEFSGDTASGELVNAIHEGLK
;
A
#
# COMPACT_ATOMS: atom_id res chain seq x y z
N MET A 1 36.50 -10.39 -46.86
CA MET A 1 37.57 -9.38 -46.68
C MET A 1 37.18 -8.58 -45.45
N TYR A 2 37.80 -8.59 -44.28
CA TYR A 2 39.17 -8.84 -43.78
C TYR A 2 39.07 -9.76 -42.53
N THR A 3 39.65 -10.97 -42.51
CA THR A 3 40.94 -11.39 -41.90
C THR A 3 41.12 -11.18 -40.37
N THR A 4 40.89 -12.27 -39.62
CA THR A 4 41.77 -12.94 -38.63
C THR A 4 42.76 -12.13 -37.77
N SER A 5 42.73 -12.35 -36.44
CA SER A 5 43.93 -12.72 -35.65
C SER A 5 43.62 -13.16 -34.20
N THR A 6 44.08 -14.37 -33.89
CA THR A 6 44.63 -14.87 -32.60
C THR A 6 45.95 -15.59 -33.05
N PRO A 7 46.89 -16.12 -32.21
CA PRO A 7 47.00 -16.24 -30.74
C PRO A 7 48.45 -16.10 -30.16
N CYS A 8 48.62 -16.19 -28.83
CA CYS A 8 49.72 -16.87 -28.08
C CYS A 8 49.69 -16.47 -26.58
N SER A 9 49.50 -17.38 -25.61
CA SER A 9 50.44 -18.40 -25.05
C SER A 9 51.55 -17.83 -24.14
N ARG A 10 51.49 -18.08 -22.82
CA ARG A 10 52.43 -18.97 -22.09
C ARG A 10 52.15 -19.09 -20.58
N ALA A 11 52.53 -20.25 -20.07
CA ALA A 11 52.41 -20.77 -18.71
C ALA A 11 53.68 -20.58 -17.86
N SER A 12 53.55 -20.67 -16.53
CA SER A 12 54.50 -21.30 -15.57
C SER A 12 53.83 -21.30 -14.17
N GLN A 13 53.46 -22.43 -13.56
CA GLN A 13 54.25 -23.44 -12.82
C GLN A 13 55.02 -22.96 -11.57
N GLY A 14 54.81 -23.69 -10.47
CA GLY A 14 55.63 -23.76 -9.24
C GLY A 14 54.93 -23.14 -8.01
N SER A 15 54.87 -23.71 -6.81
CA SER A 15 55.42 -24.95 -6.21
C SER A 15 55.04 -24.96 -4.72
N THR A 16 54.54 -26.08 -4.18
CA THR A 16 54.44 -26.44 -2.74
C THR A 16 55.72 -27.16 -2.25
N PRO A 17 55.85 -27.60 -0.97
CA PRO A 17 55.66 -27.01 0.38
C PRO A 17 56.98 -27.21 1.22
N PRO A 18 57.09 -27.29 2.59
CA PRO A 18 56.48 -28.30 3.48
C PRO A 18 56.22 -27.90 4.97
N ARG A 19 55.89 -28.93 5.76
CA ARG A 19 55.32 -29.10 7.12
C ARG A 19 56.16 -28.66 8.34
N ASN A 20 55.47 -28.49 9.49
CA ASN A 20 55.60 -29.18 10.80
C ASN A 20 55.03 -28.29 11.93
N SER A 21 54.58 -28.70 13.12
CA SER A 21 54.16 -29.95 13.78
C SER A 21 53.71 -29.57 15.23
N THR A 22 52.84 -30.37 15.86
CA THR A 22 52.73 -30.63 17.34
C THR A 22 52.33 -29.44 18.27
N GLU A 23 51.52 -29.55 19.34
CA GLU A 23 51.30 -30.64 20.29
C GLU A 23 50.03 -30.44 21.15
N GLU A 24 49.60 -31.55 21.74
CA GLU A 24 48.55 -31.90 22.70
C GLU A 24 48.13 -30.90 23.80
N HIS A 25 46.87 -30.99 24.24
CA HIS A 25 46.56 -31.38 25.63
C HIS A 25 45.15 -31.98 25.75
N THR A 26 45.11 -33.20 26.28
CA THR A 26 43.94 -33.99 26.66
C THR A 26 43.46 -33.60 28.06
N LEU A 27 42.14 -33.59 28.30
CA LEU A 27 41.56 -34.20 29.51
C LEU A 27 40.08 -34.55 29.32
N ARG A 28 39.73 -35.71 29.88
CA ARG A 28 38.64 -36.63 29.55
C ARG A 28 37.51 -36.52 30.60
N VAL A 29 36.42 -37.29 30.37
CA VAL A 29 35.48 -37.90 31.38
C VAL A 29 34.42 -36.92 31.95
N ARG A 30 33.11 -37.19 32.08
CA ARG A 30 32.16 -38.33 31.87
C ARG A 30 30.74 -37.68 31.89
N ASP A 31 29.81 -38.00 30.98
CA ASP A 31 28.87 -39.14 30.95
C ASP A 31 27.49 -38.88 31.61
N ARG A 32 26.43 -39.16 30.81
CA ARG A 32 25.05 -39.57 31.12
C ARG A 32 24.21 -38.71 32.09
N SER A 33 22.95 -38.39 31.79
CA SER A 33 21.88 -39.33 31.47
C SER A 33 20.57 -38.61 31.10
N ARG A 34 19.71 -39.35 30.40
CA ARG A 34 18.34 -39.02 29.99
C ARG A 34 17.40 -38.88 31.20
N HIS A 35 16.37 -38.03 31.08
CA HIS A 35 15.08 -38.36 31.68
C HIS A 35 13.90 -38.01 30.76
N ARG A 36 13.11 -39.04 30.50
CA ARG A 36 11.74 -39.04 29.99
C ARG A 36 10.91 -39.64 31.12
N SER A 37 9.74 -39.07 31.45
CA SER A 37 8.50 -39.81 31.74
C SER A 37 7.37 -38.91 32.24
N ARG A 38 6.15 -39.42 31.97
CA ARG A 38 4.83 -38.78 31.94
C ARG A 38 4.01 -38.99 33.23
N HIS A 39 2.83 -38.35 33.23
CA HIS A 39 1.57 -38.64 33.95
C HIS A 39 1.45 -38.02 35.37
N ARG A 40 0.31 -37.47 35.83
CA ARG A 40 -1.10 -37.92 35.69
C ARG A 40 -2.12 -36.76 35.76
N LEU A 41 -3.30 -37.05 35.22
CA LEU A 41 -4.60 -36.37 35.32
C LEU A 41 -5.13 -36.28 36.76
N THR A 42 -5.99 -35.30 37.03
CA THR A 42 -7.33 -35.51 37.62
C THR A 42 -8.24 -34.29 37.40
N ALA A 43 -9.46 -34.56 36.93
CA ALA A 43 -10.60 -33.65 36.84
C ALA A 43 -11.51 -33.81 38.07
N GLY A 44 -12.34 -32.80 38.36
CA GLY A 44 -13.42 -32.88 39.34
C GLY A 44 -14.39 -31.72 39.18
N LEU A 45 -15.54 -31.99 38.57
CA LEU A 45 -16.67 -31.09 38.34
C LEU A 45 -17.75 -31.41 39.39
N THR A 46 -18.40 -30.43 40.00
CA THR A 46 -19.77 -30.60 40.53
C THR A 46 -20.51 -29.27 40.61
N THR A 47 -21.67 -29.27 39.97
CA THR A 47 -22.75 -28.27 39.92
C THR A 47 -23.71 -28.40 41.11
N LEU A 48 -24.47 -27.35 41.43
CA LEU A 48 -25.94 -27.21 41.22
C LEU A 48 -26.65 -26.27 42.26
N LEU A 49 -27.63 -25.52 41.74
CA LEU A 49 -28.88 -25.00 42.35
C LEU A 49 -28.98 -23.62 43.04
N LEU A 50 -29.70 -22.74 42.32
CA LEU A 50 -30.64 -21.67 42.72
C LEU A 50 -31.74 -22.15 43.70
N PRO A 51 -32.39 -21.27 44.50
CA PRO A 51 -33.57 -20.52 44.01
C PRO A 51 -33.77 -19.08 44.54
N PHE A 52 -34.73 -18.41 43.90
CA PHE A 52 -35.18 -17.03 43.99
C PHE A 52 -36.12 -16.71 45.18
N ALA A 53 -36.18 -15.41 45.48
CA ALA A 53 -37.31 -14.59 45.97
C ALA A 53 -37.60 -14.52 47.48
N THR A 54 -37.51 -13.31 48.08
CA THR A 54 -38.64 -12.36 48.27
C THR A 54 -38.24 -11.19 49.18
N LEU A 55 -38.80 -10.00 48.91
CA LEU A 55 -38.64 -8.74 49.64
C LEU A 55 -39.26 -8.75 51.04
N VAL A 56 -38.60 -8.12 52.02
CA VAL A 56 -39.22 -7.25 53.05
C VAL A 56 -38.21 -6.15 53.44
N ALA A 57 -38.65 -4.89 53.43
CA ALA A 57 -37.93 -3.73 53.95
C ALA A 57 -38.28 -3.49 55.43
N LEU A 58 -37.31 -3.04 56.25
CA LEU A 58 -37.43 -2.00 57.29
C LEU A 58 -36.14 -1.93 58.14
N GLY A 59 -35.58 -0.71 58.27
CA GLY A 59 -34.91 -0.26 59.51
C GLY A 59 -33.37 -0.18 59.54
N GLY A 60 -32.84 1.03 59.34
CA GLY A 60 -31.94 1.66 60.33
C GLY A 60 -30.43 1.38 60.30
N SER A 61 -29.71 2.34 59.71
CA SER A 61 -28.40 2.91 60.15
C SER A 61 -27.14 2.02 60.25
N ALA A 62 -26.23 2.17 59.28
CA ALA A 62 -24.88 2.71 59.51
C ALA A 62 -24.11 2.88 58.18
N GLN A 63 -23.52 4.06 58.03
CA GLN A 63 -22.62 4.58 56.99
C GLN A 63 -21.77 3.57 56.19
N ALA A 64 -21.93 3.57 54.86
CA ALA A 64 -20.85 3.47 53.88
C ALA A 64 -21.30 4.14 52.58
N ALA A 65 -20.48 5.07 52.06
CA ALA A 65 -20.79 5.93 50.92
C ALA A 65 -21.06 5.13 49.62
N PRO A 66 -22.08 5.50 48.82
CA PRO A 66 -22.13 5.13 47.42
C PRO A 66 -21.41 6.19 46.57
N SER A 67 -20.48 5.67 45.75
CA SER A 67 -20.00 6.23 44.49
C SER A 67 -20.94 7.25 43.84
N ALA A 68 -20.37 8.39 43.45
CA ALA A 68 -21.02 9.39 42.62
C ALA A 68 -21.74 8.74 41.42
N ALA A 69 -23.03 9.06 41.29
CA ALA A 69 -23.80 8.79 40.09
C ALA A 69 -23.11 9.40 38.86
N PRO A 70 -23.24 8.82 37.66
CA PRO A 70 -22.63 9.37 36.47
C PRO A 70 -23.18 10.79 36.23
N LYS A 71 -22.27 11.75 36.05
CA LYS A 71 -22.57 13.15 35.70
C LYS A 71 -23.27 13.13 34.33
N ALA A 72 -24.60 13.12 34.33
CA ALA A 72 -25.39 13.19 33.11
C ALA A 72 -25.13 14.52 32.40
N ALA A 73 -25.03 14.43 31.07
CA ALA A 73 -24.53 15.44 30.15
C ALA A 73 -25.13 16.84 30.33
N ALA A 74 -24.27 17.82 30.63
CA ALA A 74 -24.54 19.24 30.38
C ALA A 74 -24.19 19.54 28.91
N ALA A 75 -25.11 19.29 28.01
CA ALA A 75 -25.08 19.85 26.67
C ALA A 75 -26.51 20.23 26.31
N GLY A 76 -26.87 21.49 26.53
CA GLY A 76 -28.17 21.99 26.09
C GLY A 76 -28.82 23.11 26.90
N ALA A 77 -28.09 24.10 27.42
CA ALA A 77 -28.74 25.33 27.85
C ALA A 77 -27.86 26.54 27.50
N THR A 78 -28.48 27.68 27.22
CA THR A 78 -27.82 28.95 26.90
C THR A 78 -28.35 30.06 27.80
N ALA A 79 -27.55 31.07 28.10
CA ALA A 79 -27.97 32.27 28.82
C ALA A 79 -27.58 33.53 28.03
N THR A 80 -28.53 34.40 27.70
CA THR A 80 -28.28 35.63 26.93
C THR A 80 -28.56 36.87 27.75
N TYR A 81 -27.67 37.87 27.67
CA TYR A 81 -27.82 39.15 28.35
C TYR A 81 -28.46 40.20 27.43
N GLN A 82 -29.25 41.09 28.01
CA GLN A 82 -29.72 42.29 27.34
C GLN A 82 -29.75 43.44 28.33
N LYS A 83 -29.25 44.60 27.91
CA LYS A 83 -29.52 45.86 28.61
C LYS A 83 -30.85 46.42 28.09
N THR A 84 -31.90 46.34 28.89
CA THR A 84 -33.27 46.71 28.49
C THR A 84 -33.54 48.20 28.58
N GLN A 85 -32.85 48.90 29.48
CA GLN A 85 -32.87 50.36 29.60
C GLN A 85 -31.47 50.86 30.01
N ASP A 86 -31.06 52.03 29.51
CA ASP A 86 -29.81 52.70 29.90
C ASP A 86 -30.08 54.21 30.07
N TRP A 87 -29.80 54.74 31.25
CA TRP A 87 -29.96 56.17 31.56
C TRP A 87 -28.63 56.83 31.95
N GLY A 88 -27.50 56.25 31.50
CA GLY A 88 -26.15 56.78 31.63
C GLY A 88 -25.53 56.53 33.01
N ALA A 89 -26.18 56.95 34.09
CA ALA A 89 -25.70 56.73 35.47
C ALA A 89 -26.06 55.32 36.00
N GLY A 90 -26.98 54.62 35.33
CA GLY A 90 -27.39 53.25 35.63
C GLY A 90 -28.15 52.62 34.47
N PHE A 91 -28.49 51.35 34.62
CA PHE A 91 -29.13 50.56 33.58
C PHE A 91 -30.02 49.45 34.17
N GLU A 92 -30.93 48.94 33.35
CA GLU A 92 -31.67 47.71 33.60
C GLU A 92 -31.05 46.57 32.77
N GLY A 93 -30.61 45.51 33.44
CA GLY A 93 -30.02 44.31 32.84
C GLY A 93 -30.97 43.12 32.97
N LYS A 94 -31.05 42.30 31.91
CA LYS A 94 -31.90 41.11 31.86
C LYS A 94 -31.10 39.93 31.31
N TRP A 95 -31.19 38.79 31.99
CA TRP A 95 -30.68 37.51 31.51
C TRP A 95 -31.83 36.60 31.10
N THR A 96 -31.69 35.89 29.98
CA THR A 96 -32.64 34.87 29.51
C THR A 96 -31.94 33.53 29.42
N ILE A 97 -32.34 32.58 30.25
CA ILE A 97 -31.86 31.19 30.21
C ILE A 97 -32.83 30.37 29.36
N LYS A 98 -32.31 29.60 28.41
CA LYS A 98 -33.07 28.70 27.55
C LYS A 98 -32.50 27.28 27.60
N ASN A 99 -33.35 26.28 27.81
CA ASN A 99 -32.97 24.89 27.62
C ASN A 99 -33.01 24.54 26.12
N THR A 100 -31.84 24.35 25.52
CA THR A 100 -31.63 23.97 24.11
C THR A 100 -31.39 22.47 23.93
N GLY A 101 -31.34 21.70 25.01
CA GLY A 101 -31.13 20.26 25.01
C GLY A 101 -32.44 19.47 24.88
N THR A 102 -32.30 18.15 24.94
CA THR A 102 -33.42 17.19 24.83
C THR A 102 -33.94 16.69 26.18
N ALA A 103 -33.28 17.07 27.29
CA ALA A 103 -33.67 16.71 28.65
C ALA A 103 -34.01 17.95 29.48
N SER A 104 -34.86 17.81 30.50
CA SER A 104 -35.18 18.91 31.42
C SER A 104 -33.98 19.24 32.31
N ILE A 105 -33.73 20.53 32.57
CA ILE A 105 -32.81 20.97 33.63
C ILE A 105 -33.60 21.25 34.90
N SER A 106 -33.04 20.92 36.07
CA SER A 106 -33.69 21.07 37.38
C SER A 106 -33.27 22.33 38.15
N SER A 107 -32.17 22.95 37.73
CA SER A 107 -31.65 24.20 38.31
C SER A 107 -30.76 24.93 37.31
N TRP A 108 -30.60 26.23 37.52
CA TRP A 108 -29.66 27.05 36.76
C TRP A 108 -28.93 28.04 37.68
N THR A 109 -27.66 28.24 37.38
CA THR A 109 -26.78 29.25 37.96
C THR A 109 -26.09 29.98 36.82
N VAL A 110 -26.23 31.31 36.77
CA VAL A 110 -25.53 32.18 35.82
C VAL A 110 -24.44 32.94 36.56
N GLU A 111 -23.22 32.88 36.05
CA GLU A 111 -22.05 33.60 36.55
C GLU A 111 -21.57 34.57 35.48
N TRP A 112 -21.10 35.77 35.85
CA TRP A 112 -20.48 36.73 34.93
C TRP A 112 -19.58 37.71 35.68
N ASP A 113 -18.68 38.37 34.97
CA ASP A 113 -17.83 39.43 35.49
C ASP A 113 -18.29 40.80 34.98
N PHE A 114 -18.19 41.83 35.81
CA PHE A 114 -18.31 43.23 35.37
C PHE A 114 -16.96 43.94 35.46
N PRO A 115 -16.65 44.91 34.59
CA PRO A 115 -15.45 45.72 34.77
C PRO A 115 -15.58 46.61 36.00
N ALA A 116 -14.44 46.95 36.61
CA ALA A 116 -14.37 47.83 37.76
C ALA A 116 -15.21 49.12 37.54
N GLY A 117 -16.03 49.47 38.54
CA GLY A 117 -16.95 50.61 38.48
C GLY A 117 -18.35 50.26 37.98
N THR A 118 -18.61 49.02 37.55
CA THR A 118 -19.94 48.52 37.18
C THR A 118 -20.44 47.50 38.21
N ARG A 119 -21.67 47.66 38.71
CA ARG A 119 -22.25 46.77 39.74
C ARG A 119 -23.76 46.64 39.63
N VAL A 120 -24.30 45.51 40.08
CA VAL A 120 -25.74 45.35 40.32
C VAL A 120 -26.14 46.08 41.61
N THR A 121 -27.27 46.79 41.60
CA THR A 121 -27.81 47.54 42.74
C THR A 121 -29.07 46.89 43.33
N SER A 122 -29.89 46.24 42.51
CA SER A 122 -31.03 45.41 42.96
C SER A 122 -31.37 44.36 41.91
N GLY A 123 -31.93 43.22 42.32
CA GLY A 123 -32.29 42.12 41.41
C GLY A 123 -33.66 41.52 41.72
N TRP A 124 -34.26 40.85 40.74
CA TRP A 124 -35.51 40.09 40.87
C TRP A 124 -35.45 38.78 40.10
N ASP A 125 -36.35 37.85 40.44
CA ASP A 125 -36.46 36.49 39.86
C ASP A 125 -35.21 35.60 39.96
N ALA A 126 -34.19 36.03 40.71
CA ALA A 126 -33.01 35.24 41.05
C ALA A 126 -32.45 35.69 42.41
N THR A 127 -31.70 34.82 43.08
CA THR A 127 -30.81 35.23 44.16
C THR A 127 -29.49 35.68 43.54
N ILE A 128 -29.20 36.98 43.59
CA ILE A 128 -27.98 37.57 43.02
C ILE A 128 -27.00 37.89 44.15
N THR A 129 -25.77 37.40 44.01
CA THR A 129 -24.66 37.61 44.94
C THR A 129 -23.41 37.98 44.16
N ASN A 130 -22.41 38.56 44.83
CA ASN A 130 -21.13 38.88 44.20
C ASN A 130 -19.95 38.67 45.15
N SER A 131 -18.79 38.46 44.54
CA SER A 131 -17.48 38.52 45.19
C SER A 131 -16.59 39.44 44.34
N ALA A 132 -16.32 40.64 44.83
CA ALA A 132 -15.72 41.72 44.04
C ALA A 132 -16.51 41.96 42.74
N ASP A 133 -15.83 41.85 41.60
CA ASP A 133 -16.36 42.11 40.26
C ASP A 133 -17.06 40.89 39.63
N HIS A 134 -17.03 39.73 40.32
CA HIS A 134 -17.67 38.49 39.89
C HIS A 134 -19.07 38.36 40.49
N TRP A 135 -20.06 38.09 39.64
CA TRP A 135 -21.48 38.03 39.99
C TRP A 135 -22.05 36.64 39.72
N THR A 136 -22.93 36.19 40.61
CA THR A 136 -23.61 34.91 40.53
C THR A 136 -25.11 35.08 40.78
N ALA A 137 -25.94 34.63 39.85
CA ALA A 137 -27.39 34.58 39.96
C ALA A 137 -27.87 33.13 39.96
N LYS A 138 -28.62 32.74 40.99
CA LYS A 138 -29.18 31.39 41.14
C LYS A 138 -30.71 31.42 41.11
N ASN A 139 -31.30 30.40 40.51
CA ASN A 139 -32.75 30.22 40.46
C ASN A 139 -33.40 30.26 41.85
N LEU A 140 -34.63 30.78 41.90
CA LEU A 140 -35.53 30.67 43.05
C LEU A 140 -36.25 29.32 43.02
N GLY A 141 -36.92 28.96 44.12
CA GLY A 141 -37.58 27.66 44.27
C GLY A 141 -38.66 27.36 43.23
N TRP A 142 -39.19 28.38 42.55
CA TRP A 142 -40.29 28.26 41.59
C TRP A 142 -39.86 28.32 40.11
N ASN A 143 -38.60 28.66 39.80
CA ASN A 143 -38.15 28.87 38.40
C ASN A 143 -36.91 28.10 37.99
N GLY A 144 -36.48 27.10 38.77
CA GLY A 144 -35.30 26.29 38.46
C GLY A 144 -35.49 25.27 37.35
N THR A 145 -36.68 24.69 37.23
CA THR A 145 -36.94 23.59 36.29
C THR A 145 -37.33 24.11 34.91
N LEU A 146 -36.55 23.79 33.86
CA LEU A 146 -36.88 24.11 32.46
C LEU A 146 -36.96 22.85 31.62
N ALA A 147 -38.13 22.59 31.02
CA ALA A 147 -38.29 21.55 30.00
C ALA A 147 -37.50 21.89 28.71
N PRO A 148 -37.20 20.91 27.83
CA PRO A 148 -36.62 21.16 26.51
C PRO A 148 -37.35 22.29 25.76
N GLY A 149 -36.60 23.28 25.29
CA GLY A 149 -37.11 24.45 24.58
C GLY A 149 -37.67 25.57 25.47
N ALA A 150 -37.86 25.34 26.76
CA ALA A 150 -38.39 26.35 27.69
C ALA A 150 -37.32 27.40 28.06
N SER A 151 -37.79 28.61 28.38
CA SER A 151 -36.95 29.73 28.82
C SER A 151 -37.47 30.36 30.11
N VAL A 152 -36.55 30.96 30.86
CA VAL A 152 -36.83 31.80 32.03
C VAL A 152 -35.95 33.05 31.97
N THR A 153 -36.41 34.13 32.58
CA THR A 153 -35.66 35.38 32.66
C THR A 153 -35.52 35.83 34.09
N PHE A 154 -34.39 36.46 34.41
CA PHE A 154 -34.24 37.27 35.61
C PHE A 154 -33.69 38.65 35.23
N GLY A 155 -33.91 39.64 36.08
CA GLY A 155 -33.47 41.01 35.81
C GLY A 155 -32.87 41.68 37.03
N PHE A 156 -32.22 42.80 36.77
CA PHE A 156 -31.57 43.60 37.79
C PHE A 156 -31.38 45.06 37.35
N ASN A 157 -31.32 45.98 38.30
CA ASN A 157 -30.82 47.32 38.06
C ASN A 157 -29.32 47.37 38.38
N GLY A 158 -28.56 48.11 37.59
CA GLY A 158 -27.12 48.29 37.74
C GLY A 158 -26.70 49.76 37.71
N SER A 159 -25.46 50.01 38.12
CA SER A 159 -24.78 51.31 38.02
C SER A 159 -23.43 51.13 37.33
N GLY A 160 -22.94 52.18 36.66
CA GLY A 160 -21.77 52.10 35.77
C GLY A 160 -22.14 51.77 34.32
N SER A 161 -21.16 51.80 33.42
CA SER A 161 -21.37 51.66 31.96
C SER A 161 -20.85 50.35 31.36
N GLY A 162 -20.27 49.47 32.17
CA GLY A 162 -19.66 48.21 31.72
C GLY A 162 -20.68 47.17 31.26
N ASN A 163 -20.23 46.24 30.41
CA ASN A 163 -20.99 45.07 29.97
C ASN A 163 -20.47 43.81 30.70
N PRO A 164 -21.32 42.78 30.89
CA PRO A 164 -20.89 41.54 31.50
C PRO A 164 -19.93 40.79 30.56
N SER A 165 -19.01 40.01 31.12
CA SER A 165 -18.12 39.10 30.40
C SER A 165 -17.94 37.78 31.15
N GLY A 166 -17.25 36.80 30.56
CA GLY A 166 -16.90 35.55 31.24
C GLY A 166 -18.09 34.69 31.66
N CYS A 167 -19.22 34.79 30.94
CA CYS A 167 -20.47 34.21 31.38
C CYS A 167 -20.42 32.68 31.44
N LYS A 168 -20.85 32.10 32.57
CA LYS A 168 -21.07 30.66 32.71
C LYS A 168 -22.49 30.32 33.13
N LEU A 169 -23.09 29.32 32.49
CA LEU A 169 -24.34 28.70 32.88
C LEU A 169 -24.06 27.30 33.39
N ASN A 170 -24.30 27.06 34.68
CA ASN A 170 -24.03 25.79 35.36
C ASN A 170 -22.58 25.30 35.20
N GLY A 171 -21.62 26.24 35.14
CA GLY A 171 -20.19 25.97 34.99
C GLY A 171 -19.68 25.84 33.55
N GLU A 172 -20.56 25.82 32.55
CA GLU A 172 -20.22 25.81 31.12
C GLU A 172 -20.45 27.20 30.50
N SER A 173 -19.87 27.52 29.34
CA SER A 173 -20.08 28.83 28.68
C SER A 173 -21.57 29.12 28.46
N CYS A 174 -22.02 30.34 28.75
CA CYS A 174 -23.42 30.77 28.56
C CYS A 174 -23.88 30.73 27.10
N ASP A 175 -22.94 30.85 26.17
CA ASP A 175 -23.26 31.04 24.76
C ASP A 175 -23.11 29.73 23.98
N GLY A 176 -24.23 29.09 23.71
CA GLY A 176 -24.39 28.42 22.40
C GLY A 176 -24.30 29.40 21.20
N GLY A 177 -23.59 30.52 21.32
CA GLY A 177 -23.39 31.64 20.38
C GLY A 177 -23.90 33.01 20.88
N GLY A 178 -22.99 33.96 21.14
CA GLY A 178 -23.20 35.42 21.06
C GLY A 178 -23.34 36.23 22.36
N GLN A 179 -22.26 36.85 22.82
CA GLN A 179 -22.27 38.03 23.69
C GLN A 179 -22.97 39.20 22.96
N PRO A 180 -23.76 40.06 23.64
CA PRO A 180 -24.38 41.21 23.01
C PRO A 180 -23.32 42.21 22.50
N GLY A 181 -23.08 42.21 21.19
CA GLY A 181 -22.13 43.10 20.52
C GLY A 181 -20.80 42.47 20.09
N ASP A 182 -20.68 41.14 20.13
CA ASP A 182 -19.57 40.35 19.58
C ASP A 182 -20.15 39.20 18.73
N ALA A 183 -19.97 39.25 17.41
CA ALA A 183 -20.55 38.26 16.50
C ALA A 183 -19.62 37.05 16.39
N PRO A 184 -20.13 35.80 16.36
CA PRO A 184 -19.27 34.64 16.19
C PRO A 184 -18.45 34.71 14.89
N PRO A 185 -17.24 34.09 14.86
CA PRO A 185 -16.40 34.09 13.68
C PRO A 185 -17.08 33.51 12.44
N SER A 186 -16.63 33.93 11.26
CA SER A 186 -16.96 33.24 10.01
C SER A 186 -16.29 31.86 9.93
N ALA A 187 -16.76 31.03 8.99
CA ALA A 187 -16.10 29.75 8.72
C ALA A 187 -14.68 29.99 8.15
N PRO A 188 -13.65 29.25 8.60
CA PRO A 188 -12.35 29.24 7.93
C PRO A 188 -12.48 28.74 6.49
N GLY A 189 -11.47 29.03 5.66
CA GLY A 189 -11.36 28.43 4.34
C GLY A 189 -11.20 26.91 4.40
N THR A 190 -11.59 26.20 3.33
CA THR A 190 -11.35 24.76 3.18
C THR A 190 -9.85 24.47 3.38
N PRO A 191 -9.47 23.56 4.30
CA PRO A 191 -8.09 23.19 4.47
C PRO A 191 -7.52 22.59 3.20
N THR A 192 -6.28 22.93 2.87
CA THR A 192 -5.47 22.25 1.86
C THR A 192 -4.51 21.32 2.56
N ALA A 193 -4.32 20.13 1.98
CA ALA A 193 -3.41 19.12 2.52
C ALA A 193 -2.13 19.06 1.67
N SER A 194 -0.99 18.96 2.36
CA SER A 194 0.34 18.82 1.76
C SER A 194 1.22 17.93 2.65
N ALA A 195 2.42 17.59 2.17
CA ALA A 195 3.39 16.77 2.92
C ALA A 195 2.77 15.51 3.55
N VAL A 196 1.92 14.82 2.79
CA VAL A 196 1.24 13.60 3.23
C VAL A 196 2.26 12.46 3.25
N THR A 197 2.45 11.87 4.43
CA THR A 197 3.30 10.69 4.64
C THR A 197 2.44 9.49 5.04
N ASP A 198 3.09 8.40 5.44
CA ASP A 198 2.43 7.22 5.98
C ASP A 198 1.78 7.45 7.34
N THR A 199 2.25 8.46 8.08
CA THR A 199 1.86 8.68 9.47
C THR A 199 1.57 10.14 9.77
N SER A 200 1.58 11.03 8.76
CA SER A 200 1.33 12.45 8.96
C SER A 200 0.70 13.16 7.76
N VAL A 201 0.10 14.32 8.01
CA VAL A 201 -0.33 15.29 7.00
C VAL A 201 -0.11 16.71 7.50
N LYS A 202 0.28 17.62 6.60
CA LYS A 202 0.28 19.07 6.88
C LYS A 202 -0.98 19.70 6.30
N LEU A 203 -1.68 20.48 7.12
CA LEU A 203 -2.87 21.24 6.77
C LEU A 203 -2.56 22.73 6.81
N ASP A 204 -3.02 23.47 5.81
CA ASP A 204 -2.99 24.93 5.76
C ASP A 204 -4.38 25.44 5.33
N TRP A 205 -4.88 26.52 5.91
CA TRP A 205 -6.19 27.09 5.57
C TRP A 205 -6.17 28.62 5.56
N LYS A 206 -7.21 29.22 4.95
CA LYS A 206 -7.43 30.67 5.01
C LYS A 206 -8.10 31.03 6.34
N ALA A 207 -7.62 32.08 6.99
CA ALA A 207 -8.16 32.60 8.25
C ALA A 207 -9.66 32.93 8.15
N ALA A 208 -10.37 32.73 9.26
CA ALA A 208 -11.71 33.27 9.47
C ALA A 208 -11.65 34.78 9.76
N THR A 209 -12.81 35.43 9.72
CA THR A 209 -12.99 36.84 10.07
C THR A 209 -13.94 36.95 11.25
N ASP A 210 -13.71 37.95 12.09
CA ASP A 210 -14.46 38.19 13.31
C ASP A 210 -14.40 39.70 13.63
N ASP A 211 -15.42 40.26 14.29
CA ASP A 211 -15.46 41.71 14.58
C ASP A 211 -14.64 42.12 15.82
N LYS A 212 -14.27 41.17 16.69
CA LYS A 212 -13.38 41.39 17.86
C LYS A 212 -12.07 40.63 17.79
N GLY A 213 -11.97 39.67 16.87
CA GLY A 213 -10.74 38.98 16.50
C GLY A 213 -10.81 37.48 16.78
N VAL A 214 -10.13 36.71 15.93
CA VAL A 214 -10.03 35.24 16.10
C VAL A 214 -8.92 34.91 17.10
N LYS A 215 -9.27 34.19 18.17
CA LYS A 215 -8.38 33.72 19.23
C LYS A 215 -7.62 32.45 18.83
N ASN A 216 -8.31 31.45 18.29
CA ASN A 216 -7.71 30.17 17.87
C ASN A 216 -8.62 29.39 16.90
N TYR A 217 -8.11 28.24 16.43
CA TYR A 217 -8.79 27.30 15.55
C TYR A 217 -8.79 25.89 16.15
N ASP A 218 -9.96 25.27 16.17
CA ASP A 218 -10.13 23.86 16.49
C ASP A 218 -10.01 23.04 15.20
N VAL A 219 -9.07 22.09 15.14
CA VAL A 219 -8.86 21.18 14.00
C VAL A 219 -9.60 19.88 14.26
N LEU A 220 -10.46 19.48 13.33
CA LEU A 220 -11.28 18.28 13.44
C LEU A 220 -10.81 17.22 12.44
N ARG A 221 -10.59 16.00 12.93
CA ARG A 221 -10.34 14.79 12.13
C ARG A 221 -11.54 13.86 12.28
N ASP A 222 -12.19 13.52 11.18
CA ASP A 222 -13.39 12.69 11.13
C ASP A 222 -14.51 13.20 12.07
N GLY A 223 -14.63 14.53 12.16
CA GLY A 223 -15.59 15.21 13.03
C GLY A 223 -15.18 15.31 14.50
N THR A 224 -14.04 14.74 14.90
CA THR A 224 -13.53 14.82 16.28
C THR A 224 -12.40 15.84 16.37
N LYS A 225 -12.45 16.73 17.38
CA LYS A 225 -11.36 17.68 17.61
C LYS A 225 -10.07 16.95 18.01
N VAL A 226 -9.01 17.15 17.23
CA VAL A 226 -7.67 16.58 17.47
C VAL A 226 -6.65 17.59 17.97
N ALA A 227 -6.86 18.88 17.71
CA ALA A 227 -5.98 19.95 18.18
C ALA A 227 -6.71 21.31 18.26
N THR A 228 -6.12 22.23 19.02
CA THR A 228 -6.45 23.66 19.01
C THR A 228 -5.16 24.44 18.74
N VAL A 229 -5.15 25.31 17.72
CA VAL A 229 -3.95 26.06 17.28
C VAL A 229 -4.26 27.55 17.14
N THR A 230 -3.27 28.41 17.34
CA THR A 230 -3.43 29.88 17.19
C THR A 230 -3.13 30.37 15.77
N GLY A 231 -2.42 29.57 14.96
CA GLY A 231 -2.12 29.86 13.56
C GLY A 231 -3.08 29.18 12.58
N THR A 232 -2.83 29.37 11.28
CA THR A 232 -3.65 28.80 10.19
C THR A 232 -3.00 27.57 9.52
N ALA A 233 -2.19 26.85 10.29
CA ALA A 233 -1.53 25.63 9.85
C ALA A 233 -1.41 24.62 10.99
N TYR A 234 -1.48 23.34 10.66
CA TYR A 234 -1.33 22.24 11.62
C TYR A 234 -0.72 21.01 10.95
N ALA A 235 0.20 20.35 11.62
CA ALA A 235 0.74 19.06 11.20
C ALA A 235 0.15 17.96 12.09
N ASP A 236 -0.71 17.12 11.52
CA ASP A 236 -1.24 15.96 12.23
C ASP A 236 -0.30 14.77 12.06
N SER A 237 0.01 14.08 13.15
CA SER A 237 0.99 12.99 13.18
C SER A 237 0.45 11.80 13.97
N GLY A 238 1.08 10.62 13.83
CA GLY A 238 0.57 9.38 14.42
C GLY A 238 -0.66 8.82 13.69
N LEU A 239 -0.81 9.17 12.41
CA LEU A 239 -1.85 8.61 11.54
C LEU A 239 -1.51 7.17 11.17
N THR A 240 -2.55 6.43 10.77
CA THR A 240 -2.40 5.09 10.21
C THR A 240 -2.13 5.20 8.72
N ALA A 241 -1.15 4.43 8.23
CA ALA A 241 -0.78 4.40 6.81
C ALA A 241 -1.91 3.87 5.92
N GLY A 242 -2.05 4.43 4.71
CA GLY A 242 -3.15 4.12 3.79
C GLY A 242 -4.53 4.15 4.44
N THR A 243 -4.83 5.20 5.18
CA THR A 243 -6.14 5.42 5.81
C THR A 243 -6.71 6.74 5.30
N ASP A 244 -7.99 6.73 4.95
CA ASP A 244 -8.72 7.93 4.56
C ASP A 244 -9.15 8.69 5.81
N TYR A 245 -8.80 9.97 5.84
CA TYR A 245 -9.16 10.93 6.88
C TYR A 245 -9.89 12.11 6.27
N SER A 246 -10.84 12.66 7.00
CA SER A 246 -11.51 13.90 6.66
C SER A 246 -11.13 15.01 7.65
N TYR A 247 -10.63 16.14 7.15
CA TYR A 247 -10.25 17.27 7.99
C TYR A 247 -11.14 18.49 7.75
N SER A 248 -11.59 19.13 8.82
CA SER A 248 -12.25 20.44 8.81
C SER A 248 -11.71 21.30 9.96
N VAL A 249 -11.96 22.61 9.90
CA VAL A 249 -11.46 23.58 10.89
C VAL A 249 -12.59 24.51 11.33
N GLN A 250 -12.60 24.86 12.62
CA GLN A 250 -13.56 25.79 13.23
C GLN A 250 -12.83 26.93 13.92
N ALA A 251 -13.25 28.18 13.71
CA ALA A 251 -12.66 29.34 14.37
C ALA A 251 -13.35 29.67 15.69
N ARG A 252 -12.59 30.27 16.61
CA ARG A 252 -13.04 30.79 17.90
C ARG A 252 -12.60 32.23 18.11
N ASP A 253 -13.49 33.10 18.57
CA ASP A 253 -13.19 34.51 18.86
C ASP A 253 -12.59 34.72 20.26
N THR A 254 -12.31 35.99 20.58
CA THR A 254 -11.80 36.41 21.90
C THR A 254 -12.80 36.26 23.05
N ALA A 255 -14.10 36.15 22.76
CA ALA A 255 -15.17 35.86 23.70
C ALA A 255 -15.47 34.34 23.82
N ASP A 256 -14.63 33.50 23.22
CA ASP A 256 -14.74 32.04 23.17
C ASP A 256 -15.97 31.49 22.41
N GLN A 257 -16.60 32.29 21.55
CA GLN A 257 -17.69 31.85 20.67
C GLN A 257 -17.10 31.17 19.43
N THR A 258 -17.81 30.15 18.90
CA THR A 258 -17.36 29.41 17.71
C THR A 258 -18.21 29.69 16.49
N GLY A 259 -17.53 29.89 15.35
CA GLY A 259 -18.16 30.00 14.03
C GLY A 259 -18.58 28.65 13.43
N PRO A 260 -19.15 28.64 12.21
CA PRO A 260 -19.40 27.42 11.46
C PRO A 260 -18.09 26.67 11.13
N VAL A 261 -18.16 25.35 11.00
CA VAL A 261 -17.05 24.53 10.50
C VAL A 261 -16.82 24.77 9.01
N SER A 262 -15.55 24.76 8.59
CA SER A 262 -15.19 24.77 7.17
C SER A 262 -15.75 23.56 6.42
N THR A 263 -15.80 23.64 5.08
CA THR A 263 -15.92 22.41 4.29
C THR A 263 -14.70 21.52 4.52
N ALA A 264 -14.90 20.21 4.38
CA ALA A 264 -13.87 19.23 4.69
C ALA A 264 -12.97 18.92 3.48
N VAL A 265 -11.70 18.66 3.74
CA VAL A 265 -10.77 18.04 2.78
C VAL A 265 -10.60 16.57 3.12
N LYS A 266 -10.65 15.71 2.11
CA LYS A 266 -10.32 14.29 2.26
C LYS A 266 -8.87 14.05 1.91
N VAL A 267 -8.17 13.31 2.75
CA VAL A 267 -6.75 12.97 2.58
C VAL A 267 -6.58 11.49 2.86
N ARG A 268 -5.78 10.82 2.05
CA ARG A 268 -5.33 9.45 2.30
C ARG A 268 -3.85 9.46 2.60
N THR A 269 -3.44 8.95 3.76
CA THR A 269 -2.01 8.77 4.10
C THR A 269 -1.33 7.86 3.10
N THR A 270 -0.05 8.12 2.82
CA THR A 270 0.76 7.24 1.96
C THR A 270 1.14 5.97 2.73
N GLY A 271 1.99 5.10 2.19
CA GLY A 271 2.58 3.97 2.94
C GLY A 271 1.63 2.88 3.46
N GLY A 272 0.33 2.95 3.19
CA GLY A 272 -0.49 1.76 3.21
C GLY A 272 -0.38 1.12 1.84
N GLY A 273 0.22 -0.06 1.80
CA GLY A 273 -0.47 -1.11 1.07
C GLY A 273 -1.95 -0.92 1.35
N GLY A 274 -2.82 -0.85 0.34
CA GLY A 274 -4.18 -1.27 0.64
C GLY A 274 -4.12 -2.65 1.33
N PRO A 275 -5.26 -3.30 1.55
CA PRO A 275 -5.22 -4.66 1.09
C PRO A 275 -4.71 -4.59 -0.38
N GLY A 276 -3.41 -4.84 -0.56
CA GLY A 276 -3.03 -5.81 -1.57
C GLY A 276 -4.00 -6.98 -1.37
N PRO A 277 -4.36 -7.66 -2.45
CA PRO A 277 -5.35 -8.74 -2.40
C PRO A 277 -5.04 -9.58 -1.14
N ASP A 278 -6.07 -9.85 -0.32
CA ASP A 278 -5.97 -10.26 1.09
C ASP A 278 -4.76 -11.18 1.33
N PRO A 279 -4.16 -11.27 2.52
CA PRO A 279 -3.09 -12.24 2.81
C PRO A 279 -3.38 -13.72 2.45
N GLY A 280 -4.60 -14.05 1.97
CA GLY A 280 -5.00 -15.31 1.32
C GLY A 280 -5.13 -15.31 -0.23
N ASP A 281 -5.02 -14.18 -0.93
CA ASP A 281 -5.15 -14.08 -2.38
C ASP A 281 -3.82 -14.35 -3.12
N LYS A 282 -3.92 -15.05 -4.24
CA LYS A 282 -2.77 -15.38 -5.09
C LYS A 282 -2.26 -14.15 -5.83
N VAL A 283 -0.94 -14.03 -5.92
CA VAL A 283 -0.29 -13.02 -6.77
C VAL A 283 -0.64 -13.29 -8.24
N LYS A 284 -1.08 -12.24 -8.92
CA LYS A 284 -1.36 -12.18 -10.37
C LYS A 284 -0.56 -11.00 -10.90
N LEU A 285 0.64 -11.27 -11.42
CA LEU A 285 1.62 -10.25 -11.80
C LEU A 285 1.81 -10.21 -13.32
N GLY A 286 1.78 -9.02 -13.93
CA GLY A 286 2.06 -8.85 -15.36
C GLY A 286 3.27 -7.97 -15.63
N TYR A 287 4.08 -8.31 -16.64
CA TYR A 287 5.16 -7.46 -17.11
C TYR A 287 4.65 -6.44 -18.14
N PHE A 288 4.89 -5.14 -17.88
CA PHE A 288 4.67 -4.04 -18.82
C PHE A 288 6.03 -3.53 -19.30
N THR A 289 6.30 -3.64 -20.61
CA THR A 289 7.56 -3.17 -21.19
C THR A 289 7.51 -1.70 -21.57
N ASN A 290 8.55 -0.95 -21.24
CA ASN A 290 8.63 0.49 -21.46
C ASN A 290 8.65 0.80 -22.96
N TRP A 291 9.34 -0.02 -23.75
CA TRP A 291 9.35 0.05 -25.21
C TRP A 291 8.04 -0.43 -25.86
N GLY A 292 7.12 -1.03 -25.10
CA GLY A 292 5.81 -1.48 -25.57
C GLY A 292 4.97 -0.35 -26.18
N ILE A 293 5.22 0.90 -25.79
CA ILE A 293 4.51 2.08 -26.30
C ILE A 293 4.88 2.47 -27.74
N TYR A 294 5.98 1.93 -28.29
CA TYR A 294 6.45 2.26 -29.63
C TYR A 294 5.79 1.37 -30.69
N GLN A 295 6.55 0.46 -31.32
CA GLN A 295 6.08 -0.38 -32.41
C GLN A 295 4.92 -1.31 -32.01
N ARG A 296 4.91 -1.76 -30.75
CA ARG A 296 3.81 -2.56 -30.17
C ARG A 296 2.55 -1.73 -29.93
N ASN A 297 2.68 -0.40 -29.82
CA ASN A 297 1.62 0.55 -29.52
C ASN A 297 0.73 0.12 -28.33
N TYR A 298 1.34 -0.49 -27.31
CA TYR A 298 0.68 -0.92 -26.08
C TYR A 298 1.01 0.06 -24.96
N ASN A 299 0.02 0.82 -24.53
CA ASN A 299 0.11 1.87 -23.53
C ASN A 299 -0.48 1.39 -22.20
N VAL A 300 -0.12 2.01 -21.07
CA VAL A 300 -0.68 1.65 -19.74
C VAL A 300 -2.22 1.66 -19.73
N LYS A 301 -2.84 2.56 -20.50
CA LYS A 301 -4.30 2.59 -20.71
C LYS A 301 -4.88 1.27 -21.23
N ASN A 302 -4.12 0.49 -21.99
CA ASN A 302 -4.59 -0.81 -22.50
C ASN A 302 -4.84 -1.83 -21.39
N ILE A 303 -4.15 -1.73 -20.25
CA ILE A 303 -4.44 -2.54 -19.05
C ILE A 303 -5.84 -2.22 -18.51
N VAL A 304 -6.27 -0.96 -18.61
CA VAL A 304 -7.60 -0.50 -18.22
C VAL A 304 -8.65 -0.92 -19.24
N THR A 305 -8.45 -0.61 -20.52
CA THR A 305 -9.47 -0.85 -21.56
C THR A 305 -9.70 -2.33 -21.84
N SER A 306 -8.72 -3.19 -21.55
CA SER A 306 -8.89 -4.64 -21.62
C SER A 306 -9.63 -5.25 -20.43
N GLY A 307 -9.88 -4.47 -19.36
CA GLY A 307 -10.40 -4.99 -18.09
C GLY A 307 -9.37 -5.78 -17.28
N SER A 308 -8.08 -5.73 -17.65
CA SER A 308 -7.01 -6.44 -16.94
C SER A 308 -6.71 -5.84 -15.56
N ALA A 309 -6.85 -4.51 -15.42
CA ALA A 309 -6.55 -3.79 -14.17
C ALA A 309 -7.32 -4.32 -12.95
N GLU A 310 -8.59 -4.71 -13.14
CA GLU A 310 -9.43 -5.28 -12.07
C GLU A 310 -9.00 -6.71 -11.66
N LYS A 311 -8.24 -7.39 -12.53
CA LYS A 311 -7.99 -8.83 -12.43
C LYS A 311 -6.59 -9.15 -11.93
N ILE A 312 -5.65 -8.23 -12.11
CA ILE A 312 -4.27 -8.33 -11.65
C ILE A 312 -4.08 -7.72 -10.26
N THR A 313 -2.91 -7.98 -9.70
CA THR A 313 -2.51 -7.54 -8.36
C THR A 313 -1.22 -6.75 -8.41
N HIS A 314 -0.32 -7.13 -9.31
CA HIS A 314 1.02 -6.55 -9.42
C HIS A 314 1.37 -6.28 -10.88
N ILE A 315 2.20 -5.28 -11.10
CA ILE A 315 2.84 -4.98 -12.39
C ILE A 315 4.34 -4.93 -12.15
N ASN A 316 5.11 -5.66 -12.96
CA ASN A 316 6.54 -5.39 -13.12
C ASN A 316 6.72 -4.45 -14.31
N TYR A 317 7.26 -3.26 -14.04
CA TYR A 317 7.64 -2.32 -15.07
C TYR A 317 9.04 -2.66 -15.60
N ALA A 318 9.10 -3.09 -16.84
CA ALA A 318 10.29 -3.61 -17.50
C ALA A 318 10.81 -2.59 -18.54
N PHE A 319 12.09 -2.23 -18.61
CA PHE A 319 13.12 -2.49 -17.62
C PHE A 319 13.83 -1.19 -17.25
N GLY A 320 14.37 -1.16 -16.03
CA GLY A 320 15.56 -0.36 -15.73
C GLY A 320 16.82 -1.15 -16.08
N ASN A 321 17.94 -0.46 -16.24
CA ASN A 321 19.21 -1.07 -16.62
C ASN A 321 20.15 -1.21 -15.41
N VAL A 322 21.11 -2.14 -15.50
CA VAL A 322 22.20 -2.25 -14.54
C VAL A 322 23.50 -1.95 -15.29
N GLN A 323 24.15 -0.84 -14.94
CA GLN A 323 25.39 -0.41 -15.60
C GLN A 323 26.34 0.26 -14.61
N GLY A 324 27.64 0.05 -14.76
CA GLY A 324 28.65 0.71 -13.92
C GLY A 324 28.46 0.47 -12.42
N GLY A 325 27.97 -0.73 -12.06
CA GLY A 325 27.71 -1.14 -10.69
C GLY A 325 26.46 -0.56 -10.03
N LYS A 326 25.55 0.04 -10.80
CA LYS A 326 24.34 0.71 -10.30
C LYS A 326 23.11 0.43 -11.16
N CYS A 327 21.93 0.62 -10.58
CA CYS A 327 20.70 0.76 -11.35
C CYS A 327 20.69 2.11 -12.10
N THR A 328 20.21 2.10 -13.34
CA THR A 328 20.04 3.30 -14.19
C THR A 328 18.72 3.27 -14.94
N ILE A 329 18.28 4.44 -15.41
CA ILE A 329 17.16 4.56 -16.34
C ILE A 329 17.42 3.73 -17.61
N GLY A 330 16.40 3.01 -18.07
CA GLY A 330 16.46 2.24 -19.31
C GLY A 330 16.15 3.11 -20.53
N ASP A 331 15.00 3.77 -20.52
CA ASP A 331 14.55 4.67 -21.58
C ASP A 331 13.81 5.87 -20.98
N ALA A 332 14.54 6.96 -20.69
CA ALA A 332 13.98 8.18 -20.09
C ALA A 332 12.78 8.74 -20.88
N TYR A 333 12.79 8.57 -22.21
CA TYR A 333 11.72 9.07 -23.05
C TYR A 333 10.43 8.32 -22.78
N ALA A 334 10.44 6.98 -22.83
CA ALA A 334 9.28 6.18 -22.50
C ALA A 334 8.89 6.29 -21.02
N ASP A 335 9.89 6.28 -20.13
CA ASP A 335 9.72 6.19 -18.69
C ASP A 335 9.02 7.43 -18.13
N TYR A 336 9.54 8.64 -18.41
CA TYR A 336 9.03 9.86 -17.78
C TYR A 336 8.97 11.14 -18.65
N ASP A 337 9.57 11.19 -19.85
CA ASP A 337 9.57 12.42 -20.65
C ASP A 337 8.44 12.51 -21.70
N LYS A 338 8.07 11.40 -22.33
CA LYS A 338 7.09 11.37 -23.43
C LYS A 338 5.72 11.85 -22.96
N ALA A 339 5.23 12.94 -23.53
CA ALA A 339 3.86 13.39 -23.30
C ALA A 339 2.84 12.36 -23.83
N VAL A 340 1.91 11.97 -22.96
CA VAL A 340 0.81 11.06 -23.31
C VAL A 340 -0.46 11.88 -23.55
N PRO A 341 -1.05 11.86 -24.76
CA PRO A 341 -2.27 12.60 -25.05
C PRO A 341 -3.49 12.00 -24.35
N ALA A 342 -4.56 12.79 -24.22
CA ALA A 342 -5.80 12.41 -23.52
C ALA A 342 -6.39 11.06 -23.98
N ASN A 343 -6.38 10.79 -25.29
CA ASN A 343 -6.90 9.53 -25.83
C ASN A 343 -6.08 8.30 -25.39
N LEU A 344 -4.81 8.46 -25.03
CA LEU A 344 -3.92 7.39 -24.54
C LEU A 344 -3.71 7.43 -23.03
N SER A 345 -4.17 8.46 -22.34
CA SER A 345 -4.03 8.56 -20.88
C SER A 345 -5.08 7.72 -20.14
N VAL A 346 -4.65 7.16 -19.00
CA VAL A 346 -5.44 6.26 -18.13
C VAL A 346 -6.70 6.93 -17.58
N ASP A 347 -6.62 8.19 -17.20
CA ASP A 347 -7.72 9.00 -16.66
C ASP A 347 -8.43 9.84 -17.75
N GLY A 348 -7.97 9.76 -19.00
CA GLY A 348 -8.48 10.56 -20.11
C GLY A 348 -7.93 12.00 -20.16
N VAL A 349 -7.00 12.37 -19.29
CA VAL A 349 -6.39 13.71 -19.24
C VAL A 349 -4.97 13.63 -19.82
N GLY A 350 -4.70 14.39 -20.89
CA GLY A 350 -3.38 14.41 -21.49
C GLY A 350 -2.33 15.06 -20.59
N ASP A 351 -1.08 14.61 -20.72
CA ASP A 351 0.06 15.25 -20.07
C ASP A 351 0.30 16.65 -20.64
N THR A 352 0.64 17.62 -19.78
CA THR A 352 1.04 18.98 -20.20
C THR A 352 2.56 19.11 -20.33
N TRP A 353 3.01 20.15 -21.05
CA TRP A 353 4.43 20.38 -21.31
C TRP A 353 5.22 20.83 -20.06
N ASP A 354 4.53 21.39 -19.07
CA ASP A 354 5.09 21.95 -17.85
C ASP A 354 4.96 21.05 -16.61
N GLN A 355 4.24 19.92 -16.70
CA GLN A 355 4.10 19.02 -15.55
C GLN A 355 5.42 18.26 -15.25
N PRO A 356 5.71 17.99 -13.97
CA PRO A 356 7.01 17.46 -13.55
C PRO A 356 7.25 15.97 -13.89
N LEU A 357 6.19 15.21 -14.21
CA LEU A 357 6.29 13.81 -14.62
C LEU A 357 5.34 13.50 -15.76
N ARG A 358 5.82 12.87 -16.83
CA ARG A 358 5.02 12.37 -17.95
C ARG A 358 5.30 10.88 -18.17
N GLY A 359 5.09 10.38 -19.39
CA GLY A 359 5.47 9.04 -19.78
C GLY A 359 4.73 7.95 -19.03
N ASN A 360 5.29 6.75 -19.10
CA ASN A 360 4.73 5.58 -18.45
C ASN A 360 4.60 5.74 -16.93
N PHE A 361 5.54 6.41 -16.26
CA PHE A 361 5.48 6.60 -14.81
C PHE A 361 4.27 7.43 -14.39
N ASN A 362 3.97 8.52 -15.11
CA ASN A 362 2.75 9.28 -14.82
C ASN A 362 1.48 8.47 -15.13
N GLN A 363 1.49 7.63 -16.18
CA GLN A 363 0.34 6.77 -16.46
C GLN A 363 0.16 5.65 -15.42
N LEU A 364 1.24 5.10 -14.86
CA LEU A 364 1.20 4.15 -13.75
C LEU A 364 0.70 4.81 -12.47
N ARG A 365 1.11 6.06 -12.18
CA ARG A 365 0.52 6.86 -11.09
C ARG A 365 -0.99 6.99 -11.24
N LYS A 366 -1.46 7.37 -12.42
CA LYS A 366 -2.89 7.46 -12.74
C LYS A 366 -3.60 6.12 -12.64
N LEU A 367 -2.93 5.02 -13.03
CA LEU A 367 -3.45 3.66 -12.87
C LEU A 367 -3.64 3.31 -11.39
N LYS A 368 -2.65 3.56 -10.53
CA LYS A 368 -2.76 3.33 -9.08
C LYS A 368 -3.85 4.18 -8.45
N ALA A 369 -4.00 5.44 -8.87
CA ALA A 369 -5.09 6.29 -8.41
C ALA A 369 -6.48 5.71 -8.75
N LYS A 370 -6.61 5.07 -9.92
CA LYS A 370 -7.86 4.42 -10.36
C LYS A 370 -8.06 3.02 -9.76
N TYR A 371 -6.97 2.30 -9.51
CA TYR A 371 -6.94 0.92 -9.04
C TYR A 371 -5.94 0.78 -7.87
N PRO A 372 -6.29 1.25 -6.67
CA PRO A 372 -5.36 1.36 -5.55
C PRO A 372 -4.88 0.00 -4.98
N HIS A 373 -5.51 -1.10 -5.39
CA HIS A 373 -5.09 -2.46 -5.05
C HIS A 373 -3.87 -2.93 -5.86
N ILE A 374 -3.56 -2.29 -6.99
CA ILE A 374 -2.43 -2.68 -7.83
C ILE A 374 -1.11 -2.16 -7.23
N LYS A 375 -0.14 -3.06 -7.14
CA LYS A 375 1.24 -2.78 -6.78
C LYS A 375 2.14 -2.76 -7.99
N VAL A 376 3.10 -1.84 -8.04
CA VAL A 376 4.01 -1.69 -9.18
C VAL A 376 5.45 -1.84 -8.70
N LEU A 377 6.19 -2.81 -9.23
CA LEU A 377 7.62 -2.95 -8.98
C LEU A 377 8.39 -2.51 -10.22
N TRP A 378 9.53 -1.88 -10.04
CA TRP A 378 10.45 -1.61 -11.15
C TRP A 378 11.40 -2.79 -11.33
N SER A 379 11.34 -3.43 -12.49
CA SER A 379 12.21 -4.56 -12.85
C SER A 379 13.51 -4.07 -13.47
N PHE A 380 14.65 -4.54 -12.96
CA PHE A 380 15.97 -4.21 -13.49
C PHE A 380 16.64 -5.44 -14.08
N GLY A 381 17.19 -5.30 -15.29
CA GLY A 381 17.87 -6.39 -16.00
C GLY A 381 17.08 -6.91 -17.20
N GLY A 382 16.68 -8.17 -17.15
CA GLY A 382 16.21 -8.95 -18.28
C GLY A 382 17.36 -9.38 -19.19
N TRP A 383 17.02 -10.09 -20.28
CA TRP A 383 17.97 -10.71 -21.19
C TRP A 383 19.15 -9.80 -21.63
N THR A 384 18.86 -8.58 -22.09
CA THR A 384 19.87 -7.69 -22.71
C THR A 384 20.69 -6.92 -21.68
N TRP A 385 20.12 -6.60 -20.52
CA TRP A 385 20.76 -5.71 -19.53
C TRP A 385 21.30 -6.45 -18.30
N SER A 386 21.29 -7.78 -18.33
CA SER A 386 21.84 -8.62 -17.27
C SER A 386 23.37 -8.59 -17.15
N GLY A 387 24.09 -8.15 -18.20
CA GLY A 387 25.57 -8.12 -18.19
C GLY A 387 26.18 -7.20 -17.13
N GLY A 388 25.44 -6.22 -16.60
CA GLY A 388 25.93 -5.32 -15.56
C GLY A 388 25.86 -5.86 -14.13
N PHE A 389 25.12 -6.94 -13.88
CA PHE A 389 24.96 -7.48 -12.53
C PHE A 389 26.28 -8.02 -11.96
N THR A 390 27.11 -8.67 -12.76
CA THR A 390 28.43 -9.18 -12.32
C THR A 390 29.29 -8.07 -11.72
N ASP A 391 29.32 -6.89 -12.37
CA ASP A 391 30.06 -5.74 -11.84
C ASP A 391 29.37 -5.12 -10.62
N ALA A 392 28.04 -5.01 -10.61
CA ALA A 392 27.28 -4.48 -9.49
C ALA A 392 27.42 -5.32 -8.22
N MET A 393 27.49 -6.64 -8.36
CA MET A 393 27.62 -7.58 -7.25
C MET A 393 29.00 -7.60 -6.60
N LYS A 394 29.99 -6.87 -7.14
CA LYS A 394 31.24 -6.56 -6.42
C LYS A 394 31.00 -5.72 -5.17
N ASN A 395 29.91 -4.93 -5.13
CA ASN A 395 29.48 -4.20 -3.94
C ASN A 395 27.94 -4.19 -3.83
N PRO A 396 27.33 -5.25 -3.26
CA PRO A 396 25.88 -5.41 -3.21
C PRO A 396 25.16 -4.29 -2.45
N ALA A 397 25.79 -3.72 -1.42
CA ALA A 397 25.21 -2.64 -0.63
C ALA A 397 25.14 -1.33 -1.44
N ALA A 398 26.20 -0.99 -2.18
CA ALA A 398 26.20 0.18 -3.06
C ALA A 398 25.23 0.00 -4.25
N PHE A 399 25.15 -1.22 -4.78
CA PHE A 399 24.19 -1.55 -5.82
C PHE A 399 22.75 -1.33 -5.32
N ALA A 400 22.38 -1.94 -4.19
CA ALA A 400 21.07 -1.76 -3.58
C ALA A 400 20.75 -0.29 -3.25
N ASP A 401 21.72 0.47 -2.73
CA ASP A 401 21.57 1.91 -2.45
C ASP A 401 21.27 2.71 -3.72
N SER A 402 21.98 2.43 -4.82
CA SER A 402 21.76 3.10 -6.10
C SER A 402 20.36 2.83 -6.67
N CYS A 403 19.89 1.59 -6.56
CA CYS A 403 18.57 1.20 -7.02
C CYS A 403 17.47 1.81 -6.17
N TYR A 404 17.63 1.81 -4.84
CA TYR A 404 16.69 2.47 -3.93
C TYR A 404 16.55 3.96 -4.25
N LYS A 405 17.67 4.67 -4.42
CA LYS A 405 17.65 6.10 -4.78
C LYS A 405 16.93 6.39 -6.09
N LEU A 406 17.00 5.45 -7.04
CA LEU A 406 16.34 5.58 -8.33
C LEU A 406 14.84 5.26 -8.25
N VAL A 407 14.47 4.19 -7.55
CA VAL A 407 13.08 3.77 -7.36
C VAL A 407 12.31 4.80 -6.51
N GLU A 408 12.94 5.34 -5.48
CA GLU A 408 12.38 6.32 -4.54
C GLU A 408 12.73 7.77 -4.91
N ASP A 409 13.05 8.06 -6.18
CA ASP A 409 13.28 9.42 -6.64
C ASP A 409 12.02 10.27 -6.37
N PRO A 410 12.13 11.46 -5.74
CA PRO A 410 10.97 12.27 -5.35
C PRO A 410 10.01 12.61 -6.49
N ARG A 411 10.44 12.55 -7.75
CA ARG A 411 9.58 12.78 -8.92
C ARG A 411 8.53 11.67 -9.12
N TRP A 412 8.78 10.46 -8.62
CA TRP A 412 7.93 9.27 -8.83
C TRP A 412 7.92 8.28 -7.65
N ALA A 413 8.35 8.68 -6.45
CA ALA A 413 8.36 7.82 -5.27
C ALA A 413 6.98 7.23 -4.91
N ASP A 414 5.88 7.84 -5.38
CA ASP A 414 4.52 7.32 -5.19
C ASP A 414 4.13 6.22 -6.20
N VAL A 415 4.92 6.03 -7.27
CA VAL A 415 4.63 5.08 -8.36
C VAL A 415 4.98 3.66 -7.96
N PHE A 416 6.18 3.43 -7.44
CA PHE A 416 6.69 2.10 -7.18
C PHE A 416 6.46 1.65 -5.74
N ASP A 417 6.10 0.39 -5.55
CA ASP A 417 5.90 -0.29 -4.27
C ASP A 417 7.05 -1.26 -3.95
N GLY A 418 8.14 -1.19 -4.73
CA GLY A 418 9.29 -2.07 -4.60
C GLY A 418 10.08 -2.27 -5.88
N ILE A 419 10.89 -3.31 -5.88
CA ILE A 419 11.86 -3.62 -6.93
C ILE A 419 11.85 -5.11 -7.29
N ASP A 420 12.02 -5.40 -8.59
CA ASP A 420 12.27 -6.74 -9.11
C ASP A 420 13.66 -6.81 -9.74
N LEU A 421 14.41 -7.88 -9.43
CA LEU A 421 15.76 -8.11 -9.94
C LEU A 421 15.72 -9.28 -10.92
N ASP A 422 15.88 -8.98 -12.20
CA ASP A 422 15.82 -9.96 -13.30
C ASP A 422 17.21 -10.19 -13.87
N TRP A 423 18.03 -10.95 -13.13
CA TRP A 423 19.39 -11.29 -13.56
C TRP A 423 19.42 -12.62 -14.30
N GLU A 424 19.75 -12.55 -15.59
CA GLU A 424 19.82 -13.67 -16.52
C GLU A 424 21.27 -13.97 -16.98
N TYR A 425 22.06 -14.82 -16.29
CA TYR A 425 21.72 -15.57 -15.05
C TYR A 425 22.93 -15.65 -14.10
N PRO A 426 22.72 -15.63 -12.77
CA PRO A 426 23.81 -15.77 -11.80
C PRO A 426 24.51 -17.13 -11.94
N ASN A 427 25.84 -17.13 -12.00
CA ASN A 427 26.71 -18.29 -12.17
C ASN A 427 26.42 -19.19 -13.38
N ALA A 428 25.79 -18.64 -14.41
CA ALA A 428 25.49 -19.36 -15.64
C ALA A 428 25.55 -18.40 -16.83
N CYS A 429 25.48 -18.97 -18.04
CA CYS A 429 25.39 -18.18 -19.26
C CYS A 429 23.92 -17.84 -19.59
N GLY A 430 23.65 -16.54 -19.71
CA GLY A 430 22.57 -15.98 -20.52
C GLY A 430 23.16 -15.41 -21.81
N LEU A 431 22.88 -14.14 -22.11
CA LEU A 431 23.60 -13.40 -23.16
C LEU A 431 25.09 -13.20 -22.82
N THR A 432 25.38 -13.06 -21.53
CA THR A 432 26.74 -13.09 -20.97
C THR A 432 26.81 -14.16 -19.88
N CYS A 433 28.00 -14.69 -19.63
CA CYS A 433 28.23 -15.68 -18.57
C CYS A 433 28.67 -14.98 -17.29
N ASP A 434 28.09 -15.41 -16.17
CA ASP A 434 28.51 -14.99 -14.83
C ASP A 434 29.27 -16.09 -14.09
N THR A 435 30.19 -15.68 -13.22
CA THR A 435 30.99 -16.55 -12.33
C THR A 435 31.15 -15.97 -10.91
N SER A 436 30.17 -15.19 -10.44
CA SER A 436 30.25 -14.45 -9.17
C SER A 436 30.26 -15.31 -7.90
N GLY A 437 30.05 -16.62 -8.03
CA GLY A 437 30.02 -17.62 -6.97
C GLY A 437 28.60 -17.92 -6.46
N PRO A 438 28.33 -19.15 -5.97
CA PRO A 438 26.97 -19.63 -5.67
C PRO A 438 26.21 -18.81 -4.62
N ALA A 439 26.93 -18.12 -3.72
CA ALA A 439 26.32 -17.26 -2.70
C ALA A 439 25.77 -15.92 -3.26
N VAL A 440 26.05 -15.57 -4.52
CA VAL A 440 25.77 -14.24 -5.07
C VAL A 440 24.29 -13.88 -5.01
N MET A 441 23.39 -14.84 -5.28
CA MET A 441 21.95 -14.60 -5.22
C MET A 441 21.49 -14.25 -3.80
N LYS A 442 22.01 -14.95 -2.79
CA LYS A 442 21.71 -14.66 -1.37
C LYS A 442 22.25 -13.30 -0.96
N ASN A 443 23.50 -12.99 -1.33
CA ASN A 443 24.13 -11.71 -1.01
C ASN A 443 23.36 -10.54 -1.64
N MET A 444 22.90 -10.70 -2.89
CA MET A 444 22.07 -9.72 -3.59
C MET A 444 20.77 -9.49 -2.80
N MET A 445 19.96 -10.53 -2.61
CA MET A 445 18.65 -10.38 -1.97
C MET A 445 18.77 -9.87 -0.53
N GLN A 446 19.81 -10.27 0.21
CA GLN A 446 20.08 -9.73 1.54
C GLN A 446 20.35 -8.22 1.53
N ALA A 447 21.21 -7.74 0.61
CA ALA A 447 21.52 -6.32 0.50
C ALA A 447 20.31 -5.48 0.09
N PHE A 448 19.52 -5.97 -0.88
CA PHE A 448 18.29 -5.30 -1.30
C PHE A 448 17.25 -5.27 -0.19
N ARG A 449 17.00 -6.38 0.52
CA ARG A 449 16.10 -6.38 1.67
C ARG A 449 16.56 -5.43 2.77
N ALA A 450 17.85 -5.39 3.07
CA ALA A 450 18.40 -4.48 4.07
C ALA A 450 18.19 -3.00 3.69
N LYS A 451 18.25 -2.67 2.39
CA LYS A 451 18.07 -1.31 1.90
C LYS A 451 16.61 -0.89 1.77
N PHE A 452 15.77 -1.75 1.20
CA PHE A 452 14.36 -1.46 0.89
C PHE A 452 13.45 -1.62 2.11
N GLY A 453 13.88 -2.38 3.14
CA GLY A 453 13.12 -2.59 4.36
C GLY A 453 11.96 -3.58 4.20
N ALA A 454 11.12 -3.68 5.23
CA ALA A 454 9.99 -4.62 5.26
C ALA A 454 8.74 -4.10 4.54
N ASN A 455 8.65 -2.79 4.31
CA ASN A 455 7.46 -2.15 3.74
C ASN A 455 7.46 -2.14 2.20
N ASN A 456 8.62 -2.36 1.58
CA ASN A 456 8.77 -2.45 0.14
C ASN A 456 8.88 -3.89 -0.33
N LEU A 457 8.33 -4.16 -1.51
CA LEU A 457 8.48 -5.44 -2.18
C LEU A 457 9.90 -5.59 -2.75
N VAL A 458 10.51 -6.76 -2.55
CA VAL A 458 11.78 -7.17 -3.13
C VAL A 458 11.59 -8.55 -3.75
N THR A 459 11.56 -8.60 -5.07
CA THR A 459 11.33 -9.83 -5.84
C THR A 459 12.49 -10.09 -6.80
N ALA A 460 12.52 -11.27 -7.39
CA ALA A 460 13.43 -11.56 -8.48
C ALA A 460 12.78 -12.50 -9.50
N ALA A 461 12.99 -12.22 -10.78
CA ALA A 461 12.79 -13.20 -11.83
C ALA A 461 13.99 -14.15 -11.91
N ILE A 462 13.70 -15.45 -11.96
CA ILE A 462 14.72 -16.49 -11.92
C ILE A 462 14.48 -17.54 -12.99
N THR A 463 15.57 -18.19 -13.38
CA THR A 463 15.56 -19.32 -14.32
C THR A 463 14.65 -20.47 -13.87
N ALA A 464 14.05 -21.16 -14.84
CA ALA A 464 13.35 -22.42 -14.65
C ALA A 464 14.18 -23.65 -15.08
N ASP A 465 15.49 -23.52 -15.30
CA ASP A 465 16.35 -24.66 -15.66
C ASP A 465 16.46 -25.65 -14.48
N GLY A 466 15.53 -26.61 -14.47
CA GLY A 466 15.45 -27.70 -13.51
C GLY A 466 16.31 -28.91 -13.83
N SER A 467 17.12 -28.87 -14.89
CA SER A 467 18.01 -29.99 -15.25
C SER A 467 19.10 -30.19 -14.21
N ASP A 468 19.66 -31.40 -14.10
CA ASP A 468 20.71 -31.70 -13.12
C ASP A 468 22.00 -30.95 -13.44
N GLY A 469 22.48 -30.16 -12.48
CA GLY A 469 23.59 -29.22 -12.71
C GLY A 469 23.18 -28.00 -13.53
N GLY A 470 21.87 -27.78 -13.71
CA GLY A 470 21.30 -26.64 -14.42
C GLY A 470 21.39 -25.32 -13.65
N LYS A 471 20.84 -24.24 -14.21
CA LYS A 471 20.98 -22.89 -13.65
C LYS A 471 20.35 -22.72 -12.25
N ILE A 472 19.35 -23.53 -11.88
CA ILE A 472 18.80 -23.52 -10.50
C ILE A 472 19.84 -24.05 -9.48
N ASP A 473 20.72 -24.97 -9.89
CA ASP A 473 21.76 -25.54 -9.02
C ASP A 473 22.97 -24.60 -8.87
N ALA A 474 23.13 -23.62 -9.77
CA ALA A 474 24.28 -22.72 -9.83
C ALA A 474 24.27 -21.60 -8.78
N ALA A 475 23.16 -21.37 -8.07
CA ALA A 475 23.06 -20.32 -7.05
C ALA A 475 22.21 -20.71 -5.82
N ASP A 476 22.44 -20.01 -4.70
CA ASP A 476 21.74 -20.23 -3.43
C ASP A 476 20.37 -19.54 -3.37
N TYR A 477 19.42 -20.02 -4.18
CA TYR A 477 18.03 -19.55 -4.16
C TYR A 477 17.31 -19.87 -2.83
N GLY A 478 17.66 -20.98 -2.18
CA GLY A 478 17.07 -21.39 -0.90
C GLY A 478 17.43 -20.42 0.23
N GLY A 479 18.72 -20.11 0.37
CA GLY A 479 19.20 -19.12 1.32
C GLY A 479 18.76 -17.70 0.99
N ALA A 480 18.60 -17.36 -0.29
CA ALA A 480 18.11 -16.06 -0.75
C ALA A 480 16.60 -15.84 -0.47
N ALA A 481 15.79 -16.91 -0.49
CA ALA A 481 14.33 -16.84 -0.37
C ALA A 481 13.83 -16.20 0.93
N GLN A 482 14.64 -16.14 1.98
CA GLN A 482 14.26 -15.45 3.22
C GLN A 482 14.20 -13.93 3.07
N TYR A 483 14.89 -13.38 2.07
CA TYR A 483 14.98 -11.94 1.82
C TYR A 483 14.06 -11.45 0.71
N THR A 484 13.51 -12.35 -0.11
CA THR A 484 12.54 -12.01 -1.16
C THR A 484 11.10 -12.12 -0.65
N ASP A 485 10.19 -11.36 -1.24
CA ASP A 485 8.75 -11.61 -1.06
C ASP A 485 8.34 -12.87 -1.81
N TRP A 486 8.75 -12.97 -3.08
CA TRP A 486 8.63 -14.17 -3.92
C TRP A 486 9.64 -14.15 -5.08
N TYR A 487 9.67 -15.26 -5.83
CA TYR A 487 10.35 -15.41 -7.11
C TYR A 487 9.34 -15.54 -8.25
N ASN A 488 9.61 -14.83 -9.34
CA ASN A 488 8.97 -15.01 -10.63
C ASN A 488 9.75 -16.10 -11.39
N VAL A 489 9.32 -17.37 -11.28
CA VAL A 489 10.03 -18.48 -11.93
C VAL A 489 9.67 -18.54 -13.41
N MET A 490 10.60 -18.21 -14.30
CA MET A 490 10.37 -18.10 -15.75
C MET A 490 10.16 -19.47 -16.42
N THR A 491 9.03 -20.11 -16.11
CA THR A 491 8.62 -21.45 -16.58
C THR A 491 8.07 -21.42 -18.01
N TYR A 492 8.79 -20.72 -18.87
CA TYR A 492 8.61 -20.60 -20.31
C TYR A 492 10.00 -20.56 -20.95
N ASP A 493 10.05 -20.55 -22.27
CA ASP A 493 11.31 -20.54 -23.04
C ASP A 493 12.22 -21.75 -22.78
N PHE A 494 11.62 -22.88 -22.46
CA PHE A 494 12.34 -24.15 -22.38
C PHE A 494 12.88 -24.57 -23.76
N PHE A 495 12.11 -24.32 -24.82
CA PHE A 495 12.47 -24.68 -26.20
C PHE A 495 12.04 -23.59 -27.17
N GLY A 496 12.83 -23.38 -28.23
CA GLY A 496 12.61 -22.28 -29.16
C GLY A 496 13.55 -22.34 -30.36
N ALA A 497 13.33 -21.43 -31.32
CA ALA A 497 14.00 -21.46 -32.61
C ALA A 497 15.49 -21.04 -32.59
N TRP A 498 16.08 -20.78 -31.43
CA TRP A 498 17.54 -20.80 -31.28
C TRP A 498 18.10 -22.17 -31.68
N ASP A 499 17.34 -23.25 -31.46
CA ASP A 499 17.54 -24.55 -32.10
C ASP A 499 16.83 -24.57 -33.46
N ALA A 500 17.41 -23.86 -34.44
CA ALA A 500 16.76 -23.56 -35.71
C ALA A 500 16.32 -24.80 -36.52
N LYS A 501 16.99 -25.94 -36.33
CA LYS A 501 16.67 -27.21 -37.00
C LYS A 501 15.70 -28.09 -36.20
N GLY A 502 15.15 -27.56 -35.11
CA GLY A 502 14.37 -28.30 -34.14
C GLY A 502 15.24 -29.16 -33.21
N PRO A 503 14.64 -30.14 -32.52
CA PRO A 503 13.26 -30.58 -32.68
C PRO A 503 12.23 -29.52 -32.25
N THR A 504 11.06 -29.49 -32.91
CA THR A 504 9.91 -28.71 -32.44
C THR A 504 9.50 -29.20 -31.04
N ASN A 505 9.20 -28.29 -30.13
CA ASN A 505 8.84 -28.66 -28.77
C ASN A 505 8.00 -27.58 -28.08
N PRO A 506 7.11 -27.95 -27.13
CA PRO A 506 6.41 -26.95 -26.32
C PRO A 506 7.39 -26.01 -25.62
N HIS A 507 7.21 -24.69 -25.72
CA HIS A 507 8.16 -23.76 -25.07
C HIS A 507 7.90 -23.59 -23.56
N SER A 508 6.71 -23.96 -23.08
CA SER A 508 6.29 -23.78 -21.68
C SER A 508 5.66 -25.04 -21.05
N PRO A 509 6.16 -26.28 -21.27
CA PRO A 509 5.52 -27.49 -20.76
C PRO A 509 5.36 -27.44 -19.24
N LEU A 510 4.18 -27.83 -18.76
CA LEU A 510 3.89 -27.95 -17.34
C LEU A 510 4.61 -29.16 -16.75
N THR A 511 4.58 -30.31 -17.43
CA THR A 511 5.13 -31.58 -16.95
C THR A 511 6.12 -32.19 -17.94
N ASP A 512 6.77 -33.26 -17.52
CA ASP A 512 7.52 -34.14 -18.43
C ASP A 512 6.60 -34.88 -19.42
N PHE A 513 7.16 -35.37 -20.52
CA PHE A 513 6.49 -36.24 -21.48
C PHE A 513 7.50 -37.08 -22.29
N PRO A 514 7.09 -38.26 -22.80
CA PRO A 514 7.95 -39.08 -23.66
C PRO A 514 8.45 -38.29 -24.88
N GLY A 515 9.77 -38.24 -25.05
CA GLY A 515 10.40 -37.52 -26.17
C GLY A 515 10.73 -36.04 -25.90
N ILE A 516 10.61 -35.56 -24.66
CA ILE A 516 11.17 -34.24 -24.32
C ILE A 516 12.70 -34.23 -24.58
N PRO A 517 13.25 -33.24 -25.29
CA PRO A 517 14.67 -33.24 -25.68
C PRO A 517 15.62 -33.06 -24.50
N LYS A 518 15.17 -32.35 -23.46
CA LYS A 518 15.97 -32.07 -22.27
C LYS A 518 15.19 -32.35 -21.00
N GLN A 519 15.69 -33.28 -20.20
CA GLN A 519 15.11 -33.61 -18.91
C GLN A 519 15.23 -32.43 -17.93
N GLY A 520 14.19 -32.21 -17.13
CA GLY A 520 14.08 -31.08 -16.21
C GLY A 520 13.66 -29.74 -16.85
N PHE A 521 13.47 -29.68 -18.17
CA PHE A 521 12.98 -28.49 -18.88
C PHE A 521 11.44 -28.46 -18.91
N ASN A 522 10.83 -28.43 -17.74
CA ASN A 522 9.40 -28.23 -17.56
C ASN A 522 9.11 -27.56 -16.21
N SER A 523 7.91 -26.97 -16.12
CA SER A 523 7.50 -26.16 -14.96
C SER A 523 7.51 -26.97 -13.65
N ALA A 524 7.01 -28.20 -13.67
CA ALA A 524 6.92 -29.05 -12.49
C ALA A 524 8.30 -29.40 -11.93
N ALA A 525 9.27 -29.73 -12.81
CA ALA A 525 10.64 -30.02 -12.40
C ALA A 525 11.32 -28.80 -11.77
N ALA A 526 11.19 -27.62 -12.38
CA ALA A 526 11.75 -26.37 -11.85
C ALA A 526 11.22 -26.03 -10.45
N ILE A 527 9.89 -26.07 -10.29
CA ILE A 527 9.23 -25.81 -9.01
C ILE A 527 9.60 -26.84 -7.95
N ALA A 528 9.63 -28.13 -8.32
CA ALA A 528 10.04 -29.19 -7.40
C ALA A 528 11.49 -29.00 -6.93
N LYS A 529 12.41 -28.64 -7.84
CA LYS A 529 13.81 -28.41 -7.51
C LYS A 529 13.98 -27.21 -6.57
N LEU A 530 13.32 -26.08 -6.82
CA LEU A 530 13.35 -24.92 -5.93
C LEU A 530 12.81 -25.25 -4.52
N LYS A 531 11.71 -26.00 -4.43
CA LYS A 531 11.17 -26.50 -3.15
C LYS A 531 12.18 -27.40 -2.43
N ALA A 532 12.83 -28.33 -3.15
CA ALA A 532 13.85 -29.21 -2.59
C ALA A 532 15.08 -28.44 -2.08
N LYS A 533 15.41 -27.30 -2.69
CA LYS A 533 16.45 -26.37 -2.23
C LYS A 533 16.01 -25.49 -1.05
N GLY A 534 14.78 -25.65 -0.55
CA GLY A 534 14.27 -24.96 0.64
C GLY A 534 13.47 -23.69 0.37
N VAL A 535 13.13 -23.38 -0.89
CA VAL A 535 12.27 -22.23 -1.20
C VAL A 535 10.82 -22.56 -0.83
N PRO A 536 10.15 -21.77 0.03
CA PRO A 536 8.74 -22.02 0.37
C PRO A 536 7.84 -21.94 -0.86
N ALA A 537 6.91 -22.89 -1.02
CA ALA A 537 5.99 -22.93 -2.16
C ALA A 537 5.25 -21.60 -2.39
N LYS A 538 4.78 -20.96 -1.31
CA LYS A 538 4.09 -19.66 -1.35
C LYS A 538 4.94 -18.50 -1.87
N LYS A 539 6.26 -18.66 -1.97
CA LYS A 539 7.21 -17.68 -2.53
C LYS A 539 7.57 -17.99 -3.99
N LEU A 540 6.91 -18.94 -4.63
CA LEU A 540 7.14 -19.29 -6.04
C LEU A 540 5.91 -18.90 -6.84
N LEU A 541 6.09 -18.09 -7.88
CA LEU A 541 5.06 -17.80 -8.87
C LEU A 541 5.33 -18.59 -10.14
N LEU A 542 4.29 -19.19 -10.70
CA LEU A 542 4.35 -19.88 -11.99
C LEU A 542 4.36 -18.86 -13.14
N GLY A 543 5.31 -18.97 -14.06
CA GLY A 543 5.42 -18.08 -15.23
C GLY A 543 4.61 -18.56 -16.44
N ILE A 544 3.93 -17.63 -17.11
CA ILE A 544 3.15 -17.86 -18.33
C ILE A 544 3.62 -16.93 -19.45
N GLY A 545 3.92 -17.48 -20.62
CA GLY A 545 4.22 -16.69 -21.82
C GLY A 545 2.94 -16.31 -22.57
N PHE A 546 2.66 -15.03 -22.74
CA PHE A 546 1.56 -14.49 -23.58
C PHE A 546 1.96 -14.40 -25.05
N TYR A 547 2.81 -15.32 -25.47
CA TYR A 547 3.41 -15.44 -26.79
C TYR A 547 3.66 -16.92 -27.06
N GLY A 548 4.03 -17.24 -28.29
CA GLY A 548 4.51 -18.55 -28.67
C GLY A 548 5.92 -18.52 -29.22
N ARG A 549 6.56 -19.70 -29.20
CA ARG A 549 7.78 -19.97 -29.96
C ARG A 549 7.50 -20.94 -31.08
N GLY A 550 8.14 -20.73 -32.23
CA GLY A 550 7.79 -21.47 -33.43
C GLY A 550 8.88 -21.64 -34.48
N TRP A 551 8.69 -22.66 -35.29
CA TRP A 551 9.58 -23.10 -36.36
C TRP A 551 8.82 -23.21 -37.68
N THR A 552 9.55 -23.15 -38.79
CA THR A 552 9.02 -23.39 -40.13
C THR A 552 9.76 -24.52 -40.85
N GLY A 553 9.17 -25.00 -41.94
CA GLY A 553 9.65 -26.16 -42.69
C GLY A 553 9.64 -27.44 -41.86
N VAL A 554 8.63 -27.60 -41.01
CA VAL A 554 8.58 -28.69 -40.05
C VAL A 554 8.20 -30.02 -40.71
N THR A 555 8.74 -31.13 -40.21
CA THR A 555 8.53 -32.46 -40.81
C THR A 555 7.33 -33.23 -40.27
N GLN A 556 6.76 -32.82 -39.15
CA GLN A 556 5.61 -33.48 -38.53
C GLN A 556 4.75 -32.52 -37.71
N LYS A 557 3.50 -32.92 -37.49
CA LYS A 557 2.54 -32.21 -36.65
C LYS A 557 2.89 -32.28 -35.17
N GLU A 558 3.24 -33.46 -34.69
CA GLU A 558 3.47 -33.67 -33.26
C GLU A 558 4.86 -33.20 -32.83
N PRO A 559 5.07 -32.83 -31.55
CA PRO A 559 6.39 -32.42 -31.06
C PRO A 559 7.48 -33.44 -31.39
N GLY A 560 8.70 -32.97 -31.61
CA GLY A 560 9.86 -33.80 -31.95
C GLY A 560 10.30 -33.71 -33.41
N GLY A 561 9.56 -33.00 -34.26
CA GLY A 561 9.88 -32.85 -35.69
C GLY A 561 11.09 -31.97 -35.94
N THR A 562 11.85 -32.25 -37.00
CA THR A 562 12.88 -31.32 -37.50
C THR A 562 12.24 -30.10 -38.17
N ALA A 563 13.02 -29.03 -38.30
CA ALA A 563 12.63 -27.78 -38.93
C ALA A 563 13.74 -27.25 -39.85
N THR A 564 13.43 -26.26 -40.68
CA THR A 564 14.42 -25.56 -41.52
C THR A 564 14.83 -24.20 -40.95
N GLY A 565 14.08 -23.66 -39.99
CA GLY A 565 14.40 -22.39 -39.34
C GLY A 565 13.29 -21.86 -38.43
N PRO A 566 13.46 -20.65 -37.87
CA PRO A 566 12.41 -19.96 -37.12
C PRO A 566 11.20 -19.64 -38.00
N ALA A 567 10.00 -19.77 -37.45
CA ALA A 567 8.80 -19.27 -38.12
C ALA A 567 8.81 -17.74 -38.20
N ALA A 568 8.16 -17.16 -39.20
CA ALA A 568 8.03 -15.70 -39.28
C ALA A 568 7.16 -15.19 -38.13
N GLY A 569 7.64 -14.18 -37.41
CA GLY A 569 6.90 -13.47 -36.36
C GLY A 569 6.88 -11.97 -36.63
N THR A 570 5.94 -11.25 -36.01
CA THR A 570 5.70 -9.82 -36.25
C THR A 570 6.88 -8.94 -35.83
N TYR A 571 7.52 -9.26 -34.69
CA TYR A 571 8.62 -8.47 -34.13
C TYR A 571 9.96 -9.20 -34.16
N GLU A 572 9.94 -10.53 -34.08
CA GLU A 572 11.13 -11.38 -34.05
C GLU A 572 10.82 -12.73 -34.69
N ALA A 573 11.77 -13.29 -35.45
CA ALA A 573 11.62 -14.61 -36.03
C ALA A 573 11.60 -15.69 -34.92
N GLY A 574 10.61 -16.58 -34.97
CA GLY A 574 10.42 -17.66 -34.02
C GLY A 574 9.70 -17.26 -32.73
N PHE A 575 9.17 -16.03 -32.67
CA PHE A 575 8.39 -15.49 -31.57
C PHE A 575 7.15 -14.78 -32.12
N GLU A 576 5.96 -15.04 -31.56
CA GLU A 576 4.76 -14.31 -31.96
C GLU A 576 3.77 -14.16 -30.79
N ASP A 577 3.08 -13.02 -30.74
CA ASP A 577 2.10 -12.72 -29.70
C ASP A 577 0.91 -13.69 -29.76
N TYR A 578 0.38 -14.08 -28.59
CA TYR A 578 -0.82 -14.92 -28.53
C TYR A 578 -2.00 -14.33 -29.31
N LYS A 579 -2.21 -13.01 -29.20
CA LYS A 579 -3.30 -12.29 -29.89
C LYS A 579 -3.26 -12.45 -31.42
N VAL A 580 -2.08 -12.72 -31.99
CA VAL A 580 -1.90 -13.01 -33.42
C VAL A 580 -2.07 -14.51 -33.66
N LEU A 581 -1.35 -15.35 -32.93
CA LEU A 581 -1.33 -16.81 -33.10
C LEU A 581 -2.71 -17.44 -32.99
N LYS A 582 -3.56 -16.95 -32.08
CA LYS A 582 -4.92 -17.50 -31.90
C LYS A 582 -5.77 -17.46 -33.18
N ASN A 583 -5.43 -16.58 -34.12
CA ASN A 583 -6.12 -16.44 -35.40
C ASN A 583 -5.28 -16.98 -36.57
N SER A 584 -3.98 -16.68 -36.61
CA SER A 584 -3.11 -17.04 -37.74
C SER A 584 -2.69 -18.51 -37.75
N CYS A 585 -2.55 -19.11 -36.56
CA CYS A 585 -2.18 -20.52 -36.39
C CYS A 585 -2.87 -21.10 -35.14
N PRO A 586 -4.20 -21.30 -35.18
CA PRO A 586 -4.96 -21.76 -34.01
C PRO A 586 -4.49 -23.12 -33.49
N ALA A 587 -4.50 -23.29 -32.17
CA ALA A 587 -4.07 -24.51 -31.51
C ALA A 587 -4.87 -25.72 -31.99
N ASN A 588 -4.18 -26.80 -32.36
CA ASN A 588 -4.78 -28.04 -32.87
C ASN A 588 -4.21 -29.30 -32.20
N GLY A 589 -3.55 -29.12 -31.06
CA GLY A 589 -3.11 -30.15 -30.16
C GLY A 589 -2.61 -29.58 -28.83
N THR A 590 -2.47 -30.45 -27.83
CA THR A 590 -1.90 -30.13 -26.52
C THR A 590 -0.99 -31.24 -26.07
N VAL A 591 0.14 -30.90 -25.45
CA VAL A 591 1.09 -31.85 -24.86
C VAL A 591 1.61 -31.28 -23.55
N ALA A 592 1.74 -32.11 -22.52
CA ALA A 592 2.35 -31.71 -21.24
C ALA A 592 1.79 -30.41 -20.63
N GLY A 593 0.49 -30.16 -20.77
CA GLY A 593 -0.17 -28.96 -20.25
C GLY A 593 0.02 -27.67 -21.05
N THR A 594 0.56 -27.75 -22.28
CA THR A 594 0.75 -26.61 -23.19
C THR A 594 0.16 -26.89 -24.56
N ALA A 595 -0.32 -25.86 -25.25
CA ALA A 595 -0.88 -26.02 -26.58
C ALA A 595 0.22 -25.96 -27.66
N TYR A 596 -0.06 -26.60 -28.79
CA TYR A 596 0.68 -26.39 -30.02
C TYR A 596 -0.24 -26.31 -31.22
N ALA A 597 0.27 -25.73 -32.29
CA ALA A 597 -0.40 -25.55 -33.55
C ALA A 597 0.55 -25.93 -34.68
N HIS A 598 0.10 -26.77 -35.59
CA HIS A 598 0.74 -27.01 -36.88
C HIS A 598 -0.14 -26.43 -37.99
N CYS A 599 0.35 -25.42 -38.71
CA CYS A 599 -0.38 -24.71 -39.76
C CYS A 599 0.50 -24.54 -41.01
N GLY A 600 0.19 -25.32 -42.05
CA GLY A 600 1.04 -25.37 -43.24
C GLY A 600 2.42 -25.91 -42.89
N THR A 601 3.47 -25.13 -43.15
CA THR A 601 4.86 -25.48 -42.82
C THR A 601 5.30 -25.00 -41.43
N ASN A 602 4.44 -24.30 -40.70
CA ASN A 602 4.77 -23.71 -39.41
C ASN A 602 4.30 -24.58 -38.24
N TRP A 603 5.08 -24.58 -37.17
CA TRP A 603 4.74 -25.16 -35.88
C TRP A 603 4.95 -24.15 -34.77
N TRP A 604 3.97 -23.97 -33.90
CA TRP A 604 4.00 -23.03 -32.78
C TRP A 604 3.59 -23.71 -31.50
N SER A 605 4.25 -23.38 -30.40
CA SER A 605 3.76 -23.66 -29.05
C SER A 605 3.49 -22.38 -28.31
N TYR A 606 2.35 -22.32 -27.62
CA TYR A 606 1.92 -21.18 -26.81
C TYR A 606 0.89 -21.62 -25.78
N ASP A 607 0.60 -20.76 -24.81
CA ASP A 607 -0.48 -20.96 -23.86
C ASP A 607 -1.81 -20.38 -24.37
N THR A 608 -2.90 -21.08 -24.07
CA THR A 608 -4.29 -20.69 -24.36
C THR A 608 -5.05 -20.51 -23.05
N PRO A 609 -6.26 -19.91 -23.04
CA PRO A 609 -7.07 -19.83 -21.83
C PRO A 609 -7.31 -21.19 -21.15
N ALA A 610 -7.45 -22.26 -21.94
CA ALA A 610 -7.64 -23.61 -21.43
C ALA A 610 -6.38 -24.13 -20.72
N THR A 611 -5.21 -24.00 -21.35
CA THR A 611 -3.94 -24.47 -20.75
C THR A 611 -3.54 -23.62 -19.54
N ILE A 612 -3.78 -22.31 -19.59
CA ILE A 612 -3.58 -21.42 -18.45
C ILE A 612 -4.43 -21.85 -17.26
N ARG A 613 -5.74 -22.09 -17.43
CA ARG A 613 -6.59 -22.55 -16.32
C ARG A 613 -6.11 -23.87 -15.72
N ALA A 614 -5.67 -24.82 -16.55
CA ALA A 614 -5.08 -26.07 -16.07
C ALA A 614 -3.79 -25.83 -15.27
N LYS A 615 -2.90 -24.94 -15.75
CA LYS A 615 -1.69 -24.52 -15.04
C LYS A 615 -2.00 -23.80 -13.73
N MET A 616 -3.04 -22.97 -13.67
CA MET A 616 -3.46 -22.30 -12.44
C MET A 616 -4.03 -23.29 -11.42
N ALA A 617 -4.81 -24.28 -11.87
CA ALA A 617 -5.28 -25.37 -11.01
C ALA A 617 -4.09 -26.12 -10.40
N TRP A 618 -3.11 -26.49 -11.22
CA TRP A 618 -1.87 -27.12 -10.76
C TRP A 618 -1.08 -26.22 -9.79
N ALA A 619 -0.98 -24.91 -10.06
CA ALA A 619 -0.31 -23.96 -9.16
C ALA A 619 -0.98 -23.91 -7.78
N LYS A 620 -2.31 -24.00 -7.71
CA LYS A 620 -3.07 -24.09 -6.46
C LYS A 620 -2.80 -25.40 -5.73
N GLU A 621 -2.82 -26.54 -6.43
CA GLU A 621 -2.47 -27.86 -5.85
C GLU A 621 -1.06 -27.87 -5.28
N GLN A 622 -0.13 -27.18 -5.95
CA GLN A 622 1.25 -27.02 -5.52
C GLN A 622 1.44 -25.98 -4.40
N SER A 623 0.37 -25.34 -3.92
CA SER A 623 0.39 -24.29 -2.91
C SER A 623 1.31 -23.12 -3.26
N LEU A 624 1.38 -22.79 -4.56
CA LEU A 624 2.21 -21.68 -5.05
C LEU A 624 1.64 -20.33 -4.61
N GLY A 625 2.50 -19.31 -4.62
CA GLY A 625 2.12 -17.92 -4.28
C GLY A 625 1.17 -17.29 -5.29
N GLY A 626 1.11 -17.84 -6.51
CA GLY A 626 0.30 -17.36 -7.61
C GLY A 626 0.99 -17.59 -8.95
N ALA A 627 0.77 -16.66 -9.88
CA ALA A 627 1.37 -16.70 -11.21
C ALA A 627 1.76 -15.30 -11.70
N PHE A 628 2.68 -15.28 -12.64
CA PHE A 628 3.02 -14.08 -13.39
C PHE A 628 3.08 -14.36 -14.89
N PHE A 629 3.10 -13.31 -15.71
CA PHE A 629 3.19 -13.47 -17.15
C PHE A 629 4.08 -12.43 -17.85
N TRP A 630 4.69 -12.89 -18.94
CA TRP A 630 5.42 -12.07 -19.91
C TRP A 630 4.68 -12.15 -21.26
N GLU A 631 4.19 -11.08 -21.86
CA GLU A 631 4.07 -9.70 -21.38
C GLU A 631 2.67 -9.16 -21.76
N PHE A 632 2.22 -8.06 -21.15
CA PHE A 632 0.85 -7.53 -21.36
C PHE A 632 0.48 -7.34 -22.83
N SER A 633 1.43 -6.92 -23.68
CA SER A 633 1.14 -6.63 -25.09
C SER A 633 0.81 -7.88 -25.91
N GLY A 634 1.15 -9.08 -25.44
CA GLY A 634 0.88 -10.33 -26.13
C GLY A 634 -0.58 -10.80 -26.02
N ASP A 635 -1.33 -10.28 -25.04
CA ASP A 635 -2.74 -10.62 -24.85
C ASP A 635 -3.66 -9.87 -25.83
N THR A 636 -4.90 -10.35 -25.92
CA THR A 636 -5.96 -9.74 -26.73
C THR A 636 -6.43 -8.40 -26.14
N ALA A 637 -7.10 -7.60 -26.95
CA ALA A 637 -7.68 -6.32 -26.52
C ALA A 637 -8.69 -6.46 -25.36
N SER A 638 -9.23 -7.67 -25.12
CA SER A 638 -10.16 -8.01 -24.04
C SER A 638 -9.50 -8.71 -22.84
N GLY A 639 -8.16 -8.83 -22.81
CA GLY A 639 -7.43 -9.42 -21.68
C GLY A 639 -7.77 -10.90 -21.44
N GLU A 640 -7.88 -11.69 -22.50
CA GLU A 640 -8.36 -13.07 -22.46
C GLU A 640 -7.45 -13.99 -21.63
N LEU A 641 -6.13 -13.86 -21.76
CA LEU A 641 -5.17 -14.66 -21.00
C LEU A 641 -5.07 -14.17 -19.55
N VAL A 642 -5.08 -12.85 -19.30
CA VAL A 642 -5.18 -12.29 -17.94
C VAL A 642 -6.43 -12.82 -17.23
N ASN A 643 -7.56 -12.87 -17.94
CA ASN A 643 -8.79 -13.41 -17.40
C ASN A 643 -8.69 -14.90 -17.06
N ALA A 644 -7.98 -15.69 -17.88
CA ALA A 644 -7.75 -17.10 -17.60
C ALA A 644 -6.89 -17.32 -16.34
N ILE A 645 -5.86 -16.48 -16.12
CA ILE A 645 -5.08 -16.49 -14.87
C ILE A 645 -5.98 -16.13 -13.68
N HIS A 646 -6.74 -15.04 -13.81
CA HIS A 646 -7.60 -14.53 -12.74
C HIS A 646 -8.65 -15.55 -12.30
N GLU A 647 -9.43 -16.11 -13.23
CA GLU A 647 -10.44 -17.13 -12.91
C GLU A 647 -9.80 -18.43 -12.43
N GLY A 648 -8.61 -18.79 -12.94
CA GLY A 648 -7.92 -20.00 -12.54
C GLY A 648 -7.36 -19.95 -11.11
N LEU A 649 -7.04 -18.76 -10.60
CA LEU A 649 -6.46 -18.54 -9.26
C LEU A 649 -7.45 -18.09 -8.19
N LYS A 650 -8.70 -17.77 -8.56
CA LYS A 650 -9.84 -17.82 -7.62
C LYS A 650 -9.97 -19.24 -7.09
#